data_AF-A0A533W9D1-F1
#
_entry.id   AF-A0A533W9D1-F1
#
_cell.length_a   1.000
_cell.length_b   1.000
_cell.length_c   1.000
_cell.angle_alpha   90.00
_cell.angle_beta   90.00
_cell.angle_gamma   90.00
#
_symmetry.space_group_name_H-M   'P 1'
#
loop_
_entity.id
_entity.type
_entity.pdbx_description
1 polymer ?
#
loop_
_entity_poly.entity_id
_entity_poly.type
_entity_poly.pdbx_seq_one_letter_code
_entity_poly.pdbx_strand_id
1 'polypeptide(L)'
;MLTARHKDRSRFIEGSLNNVAHFVIEYVKREKVEGSILLFTNTRDEAEYLGTILKNQSDIKVDVHHGSLSKEMREETEHTLRSGEAGIVVCTSSLELGLDIGSVDLVIHYGSPRQVSKLMQRIGRSRHRKKSFAKGLVVTNNPDDEIEALAIIRRMKKGSIEEQNMHEGALDVMAHHLVGLAMQTRDPVKVDYSYNLMKRAYPFRNVSLFDLESCLNILAGHNVINYDRDNRTYVRKIKAYKYYFENLSMIPHVLKFEVIDSISKRRIGTLDQQFVGDYGEKGNVFVLKGSQWRVLAVDERRLIVNVEPLRGAAINIPYWVGEMIPVDFKTAEEVGVIRRQAAGGRAKLSTQIMDDTKKALKIIPDSKNIVVESYIARNMLVIHSVFGSKVNNTIASLLSTILSSQLGYIVESRSDAYRIMLTSGARIVQGRIEAALSDVYDLEPVIIAALTGTHNINWKVWMVAKRFGMISREAVYDKKVARMIYDRYSKTPISAESIRELVHDKYDVRQTQKVLDDVKQKKIKIHWLEVTKFSDLAKTIIEHSGKMAGAMPLSVEKGVMELVKERLEKTKHRLVCIRCSKWERVMETKDVPEEISCPYCRSRLITATFWSDDEMSRVIRTRLAGGKLTPEQNHKFERAWKVASLVNNFGKKAIVVLSGHGVGADTAARILRNYIDEEQMYKSIYEAERQYVITRGFWAD
;
A
#
# COMPACT_ATOMS: atom_id res chain seq x y z
N MET A 1 7.59 -24.47 -28.97
CA MET A 1 6.65 -24.21 -30.09
C MET A 1 5.23 -24.35 -29.55
N LEU A 2 4.53 -23.23 -29.29
CA LEU A 2 3.20 -23.21 -28.66
C LEU A 2 2.11 -23.51 -29.70
N THR A 3 1.69 -24.77 -29.83
CA THR A 3 0.70 -25.19 -30.84
C THR A 3 -0.69 -24.60 -30.58
N ALA A 4 -1.40 -24.31 -31.67
CA ALA A 4 -2.63 -23.51 -31.77
C ALA A 4 -3.92 -24.19 -31.29
N ARG A 5 -3.87 -25.28 -30.52
CA ARG A 5 -5.07 -25.97 -30.03
C ARG A 5 -5.33 -25.59 -28.57
N HIS A 6 -6.18 -24.58 -28.38
CA HIS A 6 -7.16 -24.41 -27.30
C HIS A 6 -7.66 -22.97 -27.39
N LYS A 7 -8.98 -22.82 -27.60
CA LYS A 7 -9.69 -21.54 -27.74
C LYS A 7 -9.71 -20.71 -26.45
N ASP A 8 -9.17 -21.23 -25.35
CA ASP A 8 -9.37 -20.73 -23.98
C ASP A 8 -8.04 -20.27 -23.32
N ARG A 9 -7.25 -19.42 -23.97
CA ARG A 9 -5.99 -18.90 -23.36
C ARG A 9 -6.21 -17.69 -22.46
N SER A 10 -7.27 -16.94 -22.71
CA SER A 10 -7.74 -15.84 -21.89
C SER A 10 -9.27 -15.89 -21.82
N ARG A 11 -9.84 -15.66 -20.64
CA ARG A 11 -11.28 -15.60 -20.45
C ARG A 11 -11.64 -14.33 -19.68
N PHE A 12 -12.59 -13.57 -20.20
CA PHE A 12 -13.21 -12.48 -19.48
C PHE A 12 -14.46 -12.98 -18.75
N ILE A 13 -14.64 -12.53 -17.51
CA ILE A 13 -15.78 -12.86 -16.65
C ILE A 13 -16.42 -11.55 -16.22
N GLU A 14 -17.68 -11.35 -16.62
CA GLU A 14 -18.47 -10.22 -16.15
C GLU A 14 -18.78 -10.35 -14.65
N GLY A 15 -18.59 -9.26 -13.91
CA GLY A 15 -18.94 -9.16 -12.50
C GLY A 15 -17.73 -9.15 -11.56
N SER A 16 -17.97 -9.63 -10.35
CA SER A 16 -17.03 -9.51 -9.22
C SER A 16 -16.01 -10.66 -9.16
N LEU A 17 -15.07 -10.55 -8.23
CA LEU A 17 -14.15 -11.64 -7.86
C LEU A 17 -14.88 -12.93 -7.44
N ASN A 18 -16.11 -12.86 -6.94
CA ASN A 18 -16.93 -14.05 -6.69
C ASN A 18 -17.29 -14.79 -7.98
N ASN A 19 -17.60 -14.07 -9.06
CA ASN A 19 -17.90 -14.65 -10.36
C ASN A 19 -16.65 -15.31 -10.95
N VAL A 20 -15.49 -14.69 -10.75
CA VAL A 20 -14.18 -15.25 -11.12
C VAL A 20 -13.90 -16.54 -10.37
N ALA A 21 -14.07 -16.55 -9.03
CA ALA A 21 -13.86 -17.74 -8.22
C ALA A 21 -14.78 -18.90 -8.66
N HIS A 22 -16.07 -18.62 -8.85
CA HIS A 22 -17.03 -19.60 -9.36
C HIS A 22 -16.61 -20.17 -10.72
N PHE A 23 -16.19 -19.31 -11.66
CA PHE A 23 -15.67 -19.76 -12.95
C PHE A 23 -14.43 -20.65 -12.80
N VAL A 24 -13.49 -20.28 -11.94
CA VAL A 24 -12.29 -21.08 -11.68
C VAL A 24 -12.65 -22.46 -11.16
N ILE A 25 -13.56 -22.56 -10.18
CA ILE A 25 -14.03 -23.84 -9.63
C ILE A 25 -14.63 -24.72 -10.73
N GLU A 26 -15.55 -24.16 -11.54
CA GLU A 26 -16.20 -24.89 -12.61
C GLU A 26 -15.22 -25.30 -13.73
N TYR A 27 -14.27 -24.42 -14.06
CA TYR A 27 -13.22 -24.72 -15.03
C TYR A 27 -12.34 -25.88 -14.56
N VAL A 28 -11.91 -25.87 -13.30
CA VAL A 28 -11.06 -26.93 -12.72
C VAL A 28 -11.79 -28.27 -12.69
N LYS A 29 -13.06 -28.29 -12.26
CA LYS A 29 -13.90 -29.48 -12.28
C LYS A 29 -14.08 -30.03 -13.69
N ARG A 30 -14.39 -29.17 -14.65
CA ARG A 30 -14.62 -29.55 -16.06
C ARG A 30 -13.36 -30.12 -16.72
N GLU A 31 -12.22 -29.51 -16.47
CA GLU A 31 -10.94 -29.92 -17.06
C GLU A 31 -10.33 -31.16 -16.39
N LYS A 32 -10.95 -31.68 -15.32
CA LYS A 32 -10.50 -32.86 -14.55
C LYS A 32 -9.00 -32.78 -14.23
N VAL A 33 -8.58 -31.65 -13.66
CA VAL A 33 -7.17 -31.43 -13.30
C VAL A 33 -6.84 -32.33 -12.10
N GLU A 34 -5.87 -33.24 -12.26
CA GLU A 34 -5.53 -34.26 -11.26
C GLU A 34 -4.38 -33.82 -10.33
N GLY A 35 -3.53 -32.88 -10.75
CA GLY A 35 -2.43 -32.33 -9.95
C GLY A 35 -2.70 -30.94 -9.36
N SER A 36 -1.65 -30.33 -8.80
CA SER A 36 -1.72 -29.02 -8.16
C SER A 36 -1.89 -27.89 -9.19
N ILE A 37 -2.60 -26.84 -8.77
CA ILE A 37 -2.90 -25.65 -9.58
C ILE A 37 -2.30 -24.44 -8.89
N LEU A 38 -1.53 -23.64 -9.65
CA LEU A 38 -1.09 -22.34 -9.18
C LEU A 38 -2.01 -21.27 -9.74
N LEU A 39 -2.67 -20.50 -8.86
CA LEU A 39 -3.47 -19.35 -9.23
C LEU A 39 -2.71 -18.07 -8.84
N PHE A 40 -2.10 -17.41 -9.82
CA PHE A 40 -1.37 -16.17 -9.60
C PHE A 40 -2.30 -14.95 -9.55
N THR A 41 -1.99 -14.03 -8.66
CA THR A 41 -2.57 -12.68 -8.53
C THR A 41 -1.45 -11.65 -8.53
N ASN A 42 -1.77 -10.37 -8.75
CA ASN A 42 -0.76 -9.32 -8.78
C ASN A 42 -0.44 -8.78 -7.39
N THR A 43 -1.40 -8.83 -6.47
CA THR A 43 -1.28 -8.27 -5.12
C THR A 43 -1.54 -9.32 -4.03
N ARG A 44 -1.02 -9.06 -2.83
CA ARG A 44 -1.26 -9.91 -1.66
C ARG A 44 -2.74 -9.91 -1.26
N ASP A 45 -3.40 -8.76 -1.37
CA ASP A 45 -4.81 -8.61 -1.02
C ASP A 45 -5.73 -9.39 -1.95
N GLU A 46 -5.45 -9.38 -3.27
CA GLU A 46 -6.16 -10.24 -4.23
C GLU A 46 -5.98 -11.72 -3.90
N ALA A 47 -4.76 -12.14 -3.54
CA ALA A 47 -4.48 -13.53 -3.19
C ALA A 47 -5.31 -14.00 -1.98
N GLU A 48 -5.30 -13.22 -0.90
CA GLU A 48 -6.04 -13.53 0.32
C GLU A 48 -7.55 -13.53 0.10
N TYR A 49 -8.07 -12.52 -0.63
CA TYR A 49 -9.50 -12.41 -0.89
C TYR A 49 -10.01 -13.55 -1.78
N LEU A 50 -9.32 -13.81 -2.89
CA LEU A 50 -9.70 -14.87 -3.81
C LEU A 50 -9.53 -16.26 -3.17
N GLY A 51 -8.46 -16.47 -2.40
CA GLY A 51 -8.26 -17.68 -1.61
C GLY A 51 -9.40 -17.93 -0.62
N THR A 52 -9.85 -16.89 0.09
CA THR A 52 -10.99 -16.98 1.01
C THR A 52 -12.29 -17.34 0.29
N ILE A 53 -12.58 -16.71 -0.85
CA ILE A 53 -13.79 -17.00 -1.62
C ILE A 53 -13.77 -18.45 -2.12
N LEU A 54 -12.64 -18.90 -2.69
CA LEU A 54 -12.49 -20.26 -3.21
C LEU A 54 -12.67 -21.33 -2.12
N LYS A 55 -12.11 -21.09 -0.92
CA LYS A 55 -12.29 -21.95 0.27
C LYS A 55 -13.75 -22.07 0.69
N ASN A 56 -14.50 -20.96 0.64
CA ASN A 56 -15.90 -20.94 1.09
C ASN A 56 -16.89 -21.50 0.06
N GLN A 57 -16.51 -21.56 -1.22
CA GLN A 57 -17.40 -21.92 -2.32
C GLN A 57 -17.16 -23.33 -2.88
N SER A 58 -16.12 -24.03 -2.43
CA SER A 58 -15.81 -25.38 -2.93
C SER A 58 -15.10 -26.24 -1.89
N ASP A 59 -15.26 -27.56 -2.03
CA ASP A 59 -14.52 -28.56 -1.25
C ASP A 59 -13.10 -28.80 -1.78
N ILE A 60 -12.67 -28.06 -2.80
CA ILE A 60 -11.31 -28.15 -3.35
C ILE A 60 -10.35 -27.63 -2.28
N LYS A 61 -9.27 -28.36 -1.99
CA LYS A 61 -8.20 -27.87 -1.11
C LYS A 61 -7.60 -26.59 -1.70
N VAL A 62 -7.67 -25.50 -0.94
CA VAL A 62 -7.15 -24.19 -1.36
C VAL A 62 -6.15 -23.71 -0.31
N ASP A 63 -4.96 -23.30 -0.74
CA ASP A 63 -3.96 -22.65 0.10
C ASP A 63 -3.59 -21.27 -0.47
N VAL A 64 -2.97 -20.43 0.36
CA VAL A 64 -2.51 -19.09 -0.04
C VAL A 64 -1.01 -18.98 0.19
N HIS A 65 -0.27 -18.38 -0.74
CA HIS A 65 1.18 -18.24 -0.65
C HIS A 65 1.67 -16.85 -1.08
N HIS A 66 2.21 -16.08 -0.13
CA HIS A 66 2.89 -14.81 -0.41
C HIS A 66 3.93 -14.45 0.67
N GLY A 67 4.84 -13.53 0.36
CA GLY A 67 5.99 -13.18 1.22
C GLY A 67 5.65 -12.63 2.61
N SER A 68 4.41 -12.21 2.87
CA SER A 68 3.97 -11.76 4.21
C SER A 68 3.53 -12.89 5.14
N LEU A 69 3.43 -14.15 4.67
CA LEU A 69 3.10 -15.29 5.51
C LEU A 69 4.32 -15.74 6.34
N SER A 70 4.04 -16.41 7.46
CA SER A 70 5.11 -16.98 8.30
C SER A 70 5.93 -18.00 7.51
N LYS A 71 7.17 -18.23 7.94
CA LYS A 71 8.07 -19.18 7.26
C LYS A 71 7.47 -20.59 7.28
N GLU A 72 6.91 -20.99 8.41
CA GLU A 72 6.33 -22.31 8.64
C GLU A 72 5.17 -22.58 7.68
N MET A 73 4.24 -21.62 7.53
CA MET A 73 3.09 -21.74 6.63
C MET A 73 3.52 -21.84 5.16
N ARG A 74 4.58 -21.11 4.77
CA ARG A 74 5.15 -21.21 3.43
C ARG A 74 5.78 -22.57 3.18
N GLU A 75 6.58 -23.07 4.12
CA GLU A 75 7.23 -24.39 4.01
C GLU A 75 6.21 -25.53 3.94
N GLU A 76 5.11 -25.44 4.70
CA GLU A 76 3.99 -26.40 4.64
C GLU A 76 3.34 -26.41 3.25
N THR A 77 2.99 -25.24 2.72
CA THR A 77 2.39 -25.11 1.38
C THR A 77 3.35 -25.62 0.29
N GLU A 78 4.64 -25.28 0.38
CA GLU A 78 5.68 -25.75 -0.55
C GLU A 78 5.89 -27.28 -0.46
N HIS A 79 5.69 -27.87 0.71
CA HIS A 79 5.74 -29.32 0.89
C HIS A 79 4.53 -30.01 0.26
N THR A 80 3.32 -29.49 0.49
CA THR A 80 2.08 -29.98 -0.17
C THR A 80 2.16 -29.88 -1.70
N LEU A 81 2.73 -28.80 -2.23
CA LEU A 81 2.92 -28.69 -3.67
C LEU A 81 3.89 -29.75 -4.21
N ARG A 82 4.99 -30.01 -3.48
CA ARG A 82 5.98 -31.04 -3.84
C ARG A 82 5.44 -32.46 -3.76
N SER A 83 4.49 -32.73 -2.86
CA SER A 83 3.83 -34.05 -2.78
C SER A 83 2.89 -34.32 -3.96
N GLY A 84 2.52 -33.28 -4.73
CA GLY A 84 1.66 -33.41 -5.91
C GLY A 84 0.18 -33.56 -5.58
N GLU A 85 -0.23 -33.24 -4.33
CA GLU A 85 -1.63 -33.24 -3.92
C GLU A 85 -2.47 -32.27 -4.78
N ALA A 86 -3.65 -32.73 -5.21
CA ALA A 86 -4.60 -31.92 -5.95
C ALA A 86 -5.13 -30.77 -5.08
N GLY A 87 -5.14 -29.56 -5.63
CA GLY A 87 -5.57 -28.36 -4.93
C GLY A 87 -5.18 -27.09 -5.66
N ILE A 88 -5.67 -25.95 -5.18
CA ILE A 88 -5.37 -24.62 -5.71
C ILE A 88 -4.51 -23.85 -4.71
N VAL A 89 -3.31 -23.43 -5.11
CA VAL A 89 -2.51 -22.50 -4.33
C VAL A 89 -2.60 -21.12 -4.95
N VAL A 90 -3.31 -20.21 -4.28
CA VAL A 90 -3.43 -18.81 -4.67
C VAL A 90 -2.16 -18.07 -4.23
N CYS A 91 -1.43 -17.48 -5.18
CA CYS A 91 -0.10 -16.97 -4.90
C CYS A 91 0.22 -15.65 -5.62
N THR A 92 1.29 -15.00 -5.14
CA THR A 92 1.90 -13.82 -5.77
C THR A 92 3.23 -14.21 -6.44
N SER A 93 4.15 -13.27 -6.66
CA SER A 93 5.48 -13.57 -7.24
C SER A 93 6.37 -14.49 -6.38
N SER A 94 5.96 -14.85 -5.16
CA SER A 94 6.70 -15.75 -4.27
C SER A 94 6.92 -17.16 -4.85
N LEU A 95 6.02 -17.63 -5.73
CA LEU A 95 6.14 -18.94 -6.41
C LEU A 95 6.48 -18.78 -7.90
N GLU A 96 6.90 -17.58 -8.34
CA GLU A 96 7.22 -17.27 -9.74
C GLU A 96 8.58 -17.86 -10.16
N LEU A 97 9.56 -17.86 -9.25
CA LEU A 97 10.95 -18.18 -9.54
C LEU A 97 11.46 -19.39 -8.74
N GLY A 98 12.23 -20.26 -9.43
CA GLY A 98 13.35 -21.02 -8.86
C GLY A 98 13.06 -22.18 -7.89
N LEU A 99 11.84 -22.36 -7.40
CA LEU A 99 11.51 -23.49 -6.55
C LEU A 99 11.15 -24.71 -7.42
N ASP A 100 11.73 -25.87 -7.12
CA ASP A 100 11.30 -27.16 -7.65
C ASP A 100 10.04 -27.61 -6.90
N ILE A 101 8.90 -27.07 -7.34
CA ILE A 101 7.59 -27.19 -6.67
C ILE A 101 6.89 -28.51 -6.99
N GLY A 102 7.52 -29.44 -7.73
CA GLY A 102 6.88 -30.69 -8.16
C GLY A 102 5.96 -30.50 -9.38
N SER A 103 4.99 -31.41 -9.59
CA SER A 103 4.16 -31.43 -10.80
C SER A 103 2.92 -30.55 -10.71
N VAL A 104 3.08 -29.26 -11.01
CA VAL A 104 1.95 -28.35 -11.26
C VAL A 104 1.33 -28.66 -12.61
N ASP A 105 0.02 -28.91 -12.65
CA ASP A 105 -0.68 -29.30 -13.87
C ASP A 105 -1.21 -28.13 -14.69
N LEU A 106 -1.61 -27.06 -13.99
CA LEU A 106 -2.24 -25.88 -14.58
C LEU A 106 -1.79 -24.63 -13.83
N VAL A 107 -1.50 -23.58 -14.59
CA VAL A 107 -1.33 -22.24 -14.05
C VAL A 107 -2.53 -21.38 -14.47
N ILE A 108 -3.21 -20.79 -13.50
CA ILE A 108 -4.23 -19.77 -13.70
C ILE A 108 -3.63 -18.43 -13.31
N HIS A 109 -3.93 -17.38 -14.05
CA HIS A 109 -3.56 -16.02 -13.71
C HIS A 109 -4.82 -15.18 -13.61
N TYR A 110 -5.10 -14.58 -12.45
CA TYR A 110 -6.17 -13.60 -12.29
C TYR A 110 -5.65 -12.19 -12.62
N GLY A 111 -6.44 -11.45 -13.40
CA GLY A 111 -6.09 -10.14 -13.92
C GLY A 111 -5.03 -10.21 -15.01
N SER A 112 -4.66 -9.06 -15.55
CA SER A 112 -3.55 -8.99 -16.49
C SER A 112 -2.23 -9.35 -15.80
N PRO A 113 -1.34 -10.13 -16.44
CA PRO A 113 0.01 -10.39 -15.93
C PRO A 113 0.93 -9.16 -15.89
N ARG A 114 0.52 -8.05 -16.52
CA ARG A 114 1.25 -6.77 -16.66
C ARG A 114 2.53 -6.84 -17.50
N GLN A 115 3.22 -7.99 -17.51
CA GLN A 115 4.48 -8.24 -18.22
C GLN A 115 4.50 -9.63 -18.87
N VAL A 116 5.09 -9.70 -20.05
CA VAL A 116 5.37 -10.91 -20.84
C VAL A 116 6.31 -11.85 -20.10
N SER A 117 7.43 -11.32 -19.61
CA SER A 117 8.42 -12.11 -18.86
C SER A 117 7.80 -12.81 -17.64
N LYS A 118 6.96 -12.11 -16.88
CA LYS A 118 6.22 -12.67 -15.73
C LYS A 118 5.24 -13.75 -16.16
N LEU A 119 4.43 -13.52 -17.19
CA LEU A 119 3.51 -14.54 -17.71
C LEU A 119 4.28 -15.80 -18.13
N MET A 120 5.41 -15.64 -18.82
CA MET A 120 6.26 -16.75 -19.25
C MET A 120 6.80 -17.55 -18.06
N GLN A 121 7.33 -16.89 -17.03
CA GLN A 121 7.86 -17.55 -15.83
C GLN A 121 6.75 -18.28 -15.05
N ARG A 122 5.59 -17.63 -14.88
CA ARG A 122 4.42 -18.17 -14.17
C ARG A 122 3.87 -19.40 -14.88
N ILE A 123 3.54 -19.28 -16.17
CA ILE A 123 3.01 -20.42 -16.96
C ILE A 123 4.05 -21.53 -17.07
N GLY A 124 5.34 -21.18 -17.13
CA GLY A 124 6.45 -22.13 -17.14
C GLY A 124 6.50 -23.04 -15.91
N ARG A 125 5.82 -22.72 -14.80
CA ARG A 125 5.69 -23.62 -13.65
C ARG A 125 4.83 -24.86 -13.96
N SER A 126 3.90 -24.76 -14.90
CA SER A 126 3.06 -25.90 -15.28
C SER A 126 3.79 -26.90 -16.15
N ARG A 127 3.59 -28.20 -15.87
CA ARG A 127 4.09 -29.34 -16.63
C ARG A 127 5.57 -29.20 -16.95
N HIS A 128 6.39 -29.05 -15.92
CA HIS A 128 7.83 -28.88 -16.04
C HIS A 128 8.56 -30.23 -16.29
N ARG A 129 8.11 -31.00 -17.31
CA ARG A 129 8.71 -32.28 -17.73
C ARG A 129 9.20 -32.20 -19.18
N LYS A 130 10.31 -32.88 -19.51
CA LYS A 130 10.81 -32.98 -20.91
C LYS A 130 9.68 -33.46 -21.83
N LYS A 131 9.52 -32.80 -22.99
CA LYS A 131 8.48 -33.07 -24.02
C LYS A 131 7.02 -32.80 -23.60
N SER A 132 6.78 -32.03 -22.53
CA SER A 132 5.44 -31.55 -22.20
C SER A 132 5.27 -30.05 -22.50
N PHE A 133 4.03 -29.63 -22.74
CA PHE A 133 3.68 -28.23 -23.01
C PHE A 133 3.08 -27.60 -21.74
N ALA A 134 3.54 -26.41 -21.42
CA ALA A 134 2.96 -25.61 -20.34
C ALA A 134 1.46 -25.33 -20.61
N LYS A 135 0.62 -25.48 -19.59
CA LYS A 135 -0.83 -25.23 -19.62
C LYS A 135 -1.13 -24.02 -18.74
N GLY A 136 -1.62 -22.96 -19.37
CA GLY A 136 -1.93 -21.69 -18.71
C GLY A 136 -3.27 -21.10 -19.13
N LEU A 137 -3.97 -20.48 -18.19
CA LEU A 137 -5.21 -19.73 -18.41
C LEU A 137 -5.09 -18.35 -17.76
N VAL A 138 -5.42 -17.28 -18.50
CA VAL A 138 -5.59 -15.94 -17.92
C VAL A 138 -7.08 -15.65 -17.75
N VAL A 139 -7.50 -15.25 -16.55
CA VAL A 139 -8.88 -14.89 -16.22
C VAL A 139 -8.93 -13.42 -15.83
N THR A 140 -9.78 -12.65 -16.48
CA THR A 140 -9.90 -11.20 -16.29
C THR A 140 -11.36 -10.83 -16.01
N ASN A 141 -11.59 -9.74 -15.30
CA ASN A 141 -12.93 -9.20 -15.03
C ASN A 141 -12.99 -7.68 -15.21
N ASN A 142 -11.90 -7.06 -15.68
CA ASN A 142 -11.80 -5.67 -16.06
C ASN A 142 -11.44 -5.57 -17.56
N PRO A 143 -12.04 -4.67 -18.35
CA PRO A 143 -11.80 -4.63 -19.80
C PRO A 143 -10.37 -4.27 -20.19
N ASP A 144 -9.68 -3.40 -19.43
CA ASP A 144 -8.26 -3.12 -19.71
C ASP A 144 -7.40 -4.38 -19.52
N ASP A 145 -7.68 -5.17 -18.48
CA ASP A 145 -6.97 -6.41 -18.20
C ASP A 145 -7.14 -7.44 -19.33
N GLU A 146 -8.35 -7.55 -19.90
CA GLU A 146 -8.60 -8.42 -21.04
C GLU A 146 -7.71 -8.04 -22.23
N ILE A 147 -7.72 -6.75 -22.60
CA ILE A 147 -6.99 -6.24 -23.76
C ILE A 147 -5.48 -6.36 -23.52
N GLU A 148 -5.02 -6.04 -22.30
CA GLU A 148 -3.62 -6.14 -21.89
C GLU A 148 -3.15 -7.60 -21.88
N ALA A 149 -3.94 -8.53 -21.33
CA ALA A 149 -3.63 -9.96 -21.37
C ALA A 149 -3.50 -10.48 -22.81
N LEU A 150 -4.39 -10.06 -23.72
CA LEU A 150 -4.30 -10.40 -25.14
C LEU A 150 -3.02 -9.83 -25.78
N ALA A 151 -2.66 -8.58 -25.46
CA ALA A 151 -1.42 -7.95 -25.93
C ALA A 151 -0.19 -8.73 -25.45
N ILE A 152 -0.14 -9.07 -24.16
CA ILE A 152 0.93 -9.86 -23.54
C ILE A 152 1.03 -11.24 -24.20
N ILE A 153 -0.08 -11.95 -24.42
CA ILE A 153 -0.09 -13.25 -25.10
C ILE A 153 0.42 -13.13 -26.54
N ARG A 154 0.06 -12.07 -27.27
CA ARG A 154 0.57 -11.82 -28.64
C ARG A 154 2.07 -11.55 -28.62
N ARG A 155 2.56 -10.72 -27.71
CA ARG A 155 4.00 -10.43 -27.55
C ARG A 155 4.80 -11.66 -27.14
N MET A 156 4.28 -12.46 -26.21
CA MET A 156 4.86 -13.75 -25.80
C MET A 156 5.05 -14.69 -26.99
N LYS A 157 4.03 -14.84 -27.86
CA LYS A 157 4.11 -15.68 -29.06
C LYS A 157 5.16 -15.19 -30.06
N LYS A 158 5.43 -13.88 -30.09
CA LYS A 158 6.46 -13.24 -30.92
C LYS A 158 7.86 -13.29 -30.28
N GLY A 159 8.02 -13.83 -29.06
CA GLY A 159 9.28 -13.78 -28.31
C GLY A 159 9.68 -12.37 -27.86
N SER A 160 8.73 -11.42 -27.84
CA SER A 160 8.98 -10.02 -27.47
C SER A 160 8.76 -9.83 -25.97
N ILE A 161 9.82 -9.91 -25.17
CA ILE A 161 9.79 -9.58 -23.73
C ILE A 161 10.16 -8.09 -23.48
N GLU A 162 9.97 -7.64 -22.24
CA GLU A 162 10.39 -6.32 -21.78
C GLU A 162 11.92 -6.16 -21.81
N GLU A 163 12.38 -4.92 -22.03
CA GLU A 163 13.79 -4.56 -21.87
C GLU A 163 14.14 -4.52 -20.37
N GLN A 164 15.26 -5.14 -20.00
CA GLN A 164 15.75 -5.15 -18.63
C GLN A 164 16.78 -4.02 -18.47
N ASN A 165 16.34 -2.91 -17.89
CA ASN A 165 17.23 -1.79 -17.59
C ASN A 165 18.06 -2.11 -16.36
N MET A 166 19.39 -2.00 -16.49
CA MET A 166 20.30 -2.16 -15.37
C MET A 166 20.43 -0.85 -14.60
N HIS A 167 20.57 -0.98 -13.27
CA HIS A 167 20.93 0.14 -12.40
C HIS A 167 22.38 0.56 -12.65
N GLU A 168 22.60 1.50 -13.56
CA GLU A 168 23.93 2.08 -13.79
C GLU A 168 24.32 3.02 -12.65
N GLY A 169 25.60 3.04 -12.31
CA GLY A 169 26.21 4.01 -11.39
C GLY A 169 25.60 4.06 -9.98
N ALA A 170 25.05 2.96 -9.45
CA ALA A 170 24.42 2.94 -8.13
C ALA A 170 25.42 3.29 -7.01
N LEU A 171 25.37 4.52 -6.49
CA LEU A 171 26.42 5.08 -5.64
C LEU A 171 26.41 4.49 -4.23
N ASP A 172 25.26 4.01 -3.77
CA ASP A 172 25.13 3.27 -2.51
C ASP A 172 25.80 1.89 -2.57
N VAL A 173 25.64 1.17 -3.68
CA VAL A 173 26.34 -0.10 -3.95
C VAL A 173 27.86 0.15 -4.04
N MET A 174 28.26 1.24 -4.70
CA MET A 174 29.66 1.66 -4.74
C MET A 174 30.20 1.93 -3.34
N ALA A 175 29.49 2.70 -2.52
CA ALA A 175 29.88 3.01 -1.15
C ALA A 175 30.05 1.73 -0.30
N HIS A 176 29.10 0.79 -0.39
CA HIS A 176 29.19 -0.49 0.31
C HIS A 176 30.44 -1.29 -0.12
N HIS A 177 30.70 -1.35 -1.44
CA HIS A 177 31.86 -2.05 -1.98
C HIS A 177 33.19 -1.41 -1.55
N LEU A 178 33.28 -0.08 -1.51
CA LEU A 178 34.46 0.64 -1.03
C LEU A 178 34.78 0.26 0.42
N VAL A 179 33.76 0.20 1.29
CA VAL A 179 33.95 -0.25 2.68
C VAL A 179 34.39 -1.71 2.73
N GLY A 180 33.83 -2.57 1.87
CA GLY A 180 34.27 -3.96 1.71
C GLY A 180 35.76 -4.08 1.40
N LEU A 181 36.27 -3.29 0.45
CA LEU A 181 37.71 -3.26 0.13
C LEU A 181 38.55 -2.81 1.33
N ALA A 182 38.13 -1.77 2.04
CA ALA A 182 38.82 -1.33 3.27
C ALA A 182 38.77 -2.38 4.38
N MET A 183 37.76 -3.26 4.40
CA MET A 183 37.66 -4.33 5.40
C MET A 183 38.56 -5.52 5.12
N GLN A 184 38.92 -5.76 3.85
CA GLN A 184 39.75 -6.89 3.44
C GLN A 184 41.22 -6.78 3.90
N THR A 185 41.71 -5.56 4.12
CA THR A 185 43.10 -5.31 4.51
C THR A 185 43.20 -4.44 5.76
N ARG A 186 44.37 -4.44 6.40
CA ARG A 186 44.75 -3.47 7.44
C ARG A 186 45.46 -2.25 6.86
N ASP A 187 46.05 -2.40 5.67
CA ASP A 187 46.80 -1.34 5.01
C ASP A 187 45.86 -0.32 4.32
N PRO A 188 46.30 0.94 4.13
CA PRO A 188 45.54 1.91 3.36
C PRO A 188 45.26 1.45 1.93
N VAL A 189 43.98 1.46 1.53
CA VAL A 189 43.56 1.15 0.17
C VAL A 189 43.72 2.40 -0.69
N LYS A 190 44.42 2.28 -1.83
CA LYS A 190 44.58 3.38 -2.79
C LYS A 190 43.28 3.62 -3.56
N VAL A 191 42.88 4.88 -3.67
CA VAL A 191 41.68 5.30 -4.43
C VAL A 191 41.74 4.83 -5.89
N ASP A 192 42.90 4.95 -6.54
CA ASP A 192 43.07 4.57 -7.95
C ASP A 192 42.92 3.05 -8.18
N TYR A 193 43.31 2.24 -7.20
CA TYR A 193 43.09 0.80 -7.25
C TYR A 193 41.58 0.49 -7.23
N SER A 194 40.86 1.08 -6.27
CA SER A 194 39.41 0.91 -6.14
C SER A 194 38.66 1.42 -7.38
N TYR A 195 39.07 2.55 -7.95
CA TYR A 195 38.49 3.11 -9.17
C TYR A 195 38.66 2.18 -10.37
N ASN A 196 39.88 1.72 -10.63
CA ASN A 196 40.17 0.81 -11.74
C ASN A 196 39.44 -0.53 -11.57
N LEU A 197 39.38 -1.06 -10.35
CA LEU A 197 38.61 -2.26 -10.04
C LEU A 197 37.12 -2.08 -10.36
N MET A 198 36.53 -0.98 -9.89
CA MET A 198 35.10 -0.68 -10.03
C MET A 198 34.69 -0.59 -11.50
N LYS A 199 35.48 0.09 -12.34
CA LYS A 199 35.17 0.26 -13.78
C LYS A 199 35.13 -1.05 -14.57
N ARG A 200 35.69 -2.15 -14.05
CA ARG A 200 35.60 -3.47 -14.69
C ARG A 200 34.19 -4.05 -14.62
N ALA A 201 33.36 -3.59 -13.69
CA ALA A 201 31.96 -4.00 -13.61
C ALA A 201 31.10 -3.17 -14.58
N TYR A 202 30.29 -3.84 -15.40
CA TYR A 202 29.46 -3.19 -16.41
C TYR A 202 28.61 -2.01 -15.87
N PRO A 203 27.90 -2.13 -14.73
CA PRO A 203 27.09 -1.02 -14.21
C PRO A 203 27.88 0.22 -13.81
N PHE A 204 29.19 0.08 -13.57
CA PHE A 204 30.07 1.15 -13.10
C PHE A 204 31.09 1.61 -14.14
N ARG A 205 31.02 1.12 -15.39
CA ARG A 205 31.98 1.44 -16.45
C ARG A 205 32.13 2.95 -16.74
N ASN A 206 31.06 3.72 -16.52
CA ASN A 206 30.97 5.16 -16.80
C ASN A 206 31.15 6.04 -15.57
N VAL A 207 31.40 5.47 -14.38
CA VAL A 207 31.55 6.30 -13.17
C VAL A 207 32.82 7.14 -13.21
N SER A 208 32.72 8.36 -12.74
CA SER A 208 33.86 9.26 -12.62
C SER A 208 34.63 8.98 -11.34
N LEU A 209 35.89 9.40 -11.31
CA LEU A 209 36.67 9.39 -10.08
C LEU A 209 36.03 10.29 -9.00
N PHE A 210 35.41 11.40 -9.43
CA PHE A 210 34.70 12.33 -8.56
C PHE A 210 33.53 11.66 -7.82
N ASP A 211 32.78 10.77 -8.49
CA ASP A 211 31.68 10.03 -7.86
C ASP A 211 32.20 9.15 -6.72
N LEU A 212 33.31 8.45 -6.98
CA LEU A 212 33.95 7.57 -6.01
C LEU A 212 34.50 8.35 -4.82
N GLU A 213 35.24 9.42 -5.07
CA GLU A 213 35.78 10.28 -3.99
C GLU A 213 34.65 10.97 -3.20
N SER A 214 33.55 11.33 -3.85
CA SER A 214 32.36 11.86 -3.18
C SER A 214 31.72 10.82 -2.25
N CYS A 215 31.66 9.55 -2.65
CA CYS A 215 31.23 8.45 -1.77
C CYS A 215 32.16 8.27 -0.57
N LEU A 216 33.49 8.31 -0.79
CA LEU A 216 34.48 8.25 0.29
C LEU A 216 34.31 9.41 1.28
N ASN A 217 34.03 10.61 0.80
CA ASN A 217 33.78 11.78 1.64
C ASN A 217 32.55 11.60 2.54
N ILE A 218 31.46 11.04 2.03
CA ILE A 218 30.26 10.74 2.83
C ILE A 218 30.57 9.67 3.89
N LEU A 219 31.23 8.58 3.49
CA LEU A 219 31.61 7.50 4.41
C LEU A 219 32.55 8.00 5.51
N ALA A 220 33.51 8.85 5.17
CA ALA A 220 34.44 9.47 6.12
C ALA A 220 33.71 10.43 7.08
N GLY A 221 32.82 11.28 6.55
CA GLY A 221 32.00 12.21 7.34
C GLY A 221 31.10 11.51 8.36
N HIS A 222 30.69 10.27 8.09
CA HIS A 222 29.91 9.43 9.02
C HIS A 222 30.74 8.42 9.80
N ASN A 223 32.06 8.60 9.84
CA ASN A 223 33.03 7.78 10.59
C ASN A 223 33.02 6.29 10.24
N VAL A 224 32.57 5.92 9.03
CA VAL A 224 32.63 4.54 8.54
C VAL A 224 34.06 4.20 8.13
N ILE A 225 34.75 5.13 7.47
CA ILE A 225 36.16 5.02 7.08
C ILE A 225 36.95 6.25 7.54
N ASN A 226 38.27 6.19 7.45
CA ASN A 226 39.13 7.35 7.42
C ASN A 226 39.63 7.54 5.99
N TYR A 227 39.48 8.73 5.42
CA TYR A 227 39.90 9.05 4.06
C TYR A 227 41.00 10.12 4.10
N ASP A 228 42.20 9.75 3.69
CA ASP A 228 43.34 10.63 3.50
C ASP A 228 43.32 11.15 2.06
N ARG A 229 43.01 12.43 1.92
CA ARG A 229 42.88 13.10 0.61
C ARG A 229 44.23 13.36 -0.04
N ASP A 230 45.26 13.64 0.76
CA ASP A 230 46.58 14.02 0.26
C ASP A 230 47.27 12.80 -0.34
N ASN A 231 47.21 11.67 0.35
CA ASN A 231 47.76 10.40 -0.14
C ASN A 231 46.79 9.61 -1.03
N ARG A 232 45.53 10.08 -1.17
CA ARG A 232 44.44 9.38 -1.88
C ARG A 232 44.32 7.92 -1.42
N THR A 233 44.27 7.72 -0.11
CA THR A 233 44.08 6.40 0.50
C THR A 233 42.98 6.41 1.55
N TYR A 234 42.39 5.25 1.82
CA TYR A 234 41.38 5.13 2.87
C TYR A 234 41.52 3.82 3.65
N VAL A 235 41.17 3.87 4.93
CA VAL A 235 41.21 2.74 5.86
C VAL A 235 39.89 2.60 6.61
N ARG A 236 39.57 1.38 7.01
CA ARG A 236 38.37 1.09 7.82
C ARG A 236 38.45 1.74 9.21
N LYS A 237 37.33 2.22 9.73
CA LYS A 237 37.16 2.53 11.16
C LYS A 237 36.34 1.44 11.85
N ILE A 238 36.18 1.54 13.18
CA ILE A 238 35.39 0.59 13.99
C ILE A 238 33.97 0.42 13.43
N LYS A 239 33.33 1.52 12.99
CA LYS A 239 31.96 1.50 12.44
C LYS A 239 31.85 0.76 11.10
N ALA A 240 32.94 0.57 10.35
CA ALA A 240 32.94 -0.14 9.06
C ALA A 240 32.35 -1.55 9.19
N TYR A 241 32.73 -2.28 10.24
CA TYR A 241 32.27 -3.64 10.46
C TYR A 241 30.74 -3.70 10.62
N LYS A 242 30.20 -2.89 11.55
CA LYS A 242 28.76 -2.79 11.79
C LYS A 242 28.02 -2.39 10.51
N TYR A 243 28.49 -1.33 9.84
CA TYR A 243 27.92 -0.85 8.59
C TYR A 243 27.86 -1.94 7.50
N TYR A 244 28.96 -2.65 7.26
CA TYR A 244 29.05 -3.62 6.17
C TYR A 244 28.11 -4.81 6.37
N PHE A 245 28.09 -5.38 7.58
CA PHE A 245 27.26 -6.55 7.89
C PHE A 245 25.78 -6.21 8.06
N GLU A 246 25.43 -5.00 8.50
CA GLU A 246 24.04 -4.56 8.55
C GLU A 246 23.45 -4.23 7.18
N ASN A 247 24.30 -3.95 6.17
CA ASN A 247 23.91 -3.55 4.81
C ASN A 247 24.33 -4.54 3.71
N LEU A 248 24.43 -5.84 4.02
CA LEU A 248 24.80 -6.87 3.02
C LEU A 248 23.81 -6.97 1.84
N SER A 249 22.55 -6.61 2.06
CA SER A 249 21.52 -6.58 1.03
C SER A 249 21.15 -5.14 0.70
N MET A 250 20.95 -4.86 -0.59
CA MET A 250 20.45 -3.57 -1.06
C MET A 250 18.91 -3.46 -0.95
N ILE A 251 18.24 -4.57 -0.60
CA ILE A 251 16.80 -4.56 -0.30
C ILE A 251 16.60 -3.71 0.97
N PRO A 252 15.83 -2.61 0.90
CA PRO A 252 15.65 -1.74 2.04
C PRO A 252 14.97 -2.46 3.20
N HIS A 253 15.45 -2.19 4.42
CA HIS A 253 14.76 -2.62 5.62
C HIS A 253 13.57 -1.69 5.90
N VAL A 254 12.36 -2.19 5.66
CA VAL A 254 11.11 -1.46 5.86
C VAL A 254 10.46 -1.95 7.16
N LEU A 255 10.16 -1.02 8.07
CA LEU A 255 9.44 -1.35 9.30
C LEU A 255 7.98 -1.70 9.00
N LYS A 256 7.38 -2.53 9.84
CA LYS A 256 5.96 -2.91 9.72
C LYS A 256 5.16 -2.25 10.83
N PHE A 257 3.99 -1.73 10.47
CA PHE A 257 3.01 -1.19 11.39
C PHE A 257 1.91 -2.22 11.63
N GLU A 258 1.52 -2.43 12.88
CA GLU A 258 0.36 -3.26 13.22
C GLU A 258 -0.94 -2.52 12.94
N VAL A 259 -1.86 -3.17 12.23
CA VAL A 259 -3.20 -2.61 11.98
C VAL A 259 -4.16 -3.10 13.05
N ILE A 260 -4.77 -2.17 13.78
CA ILE A 260 -5.70 -2.46 14.87
C ILE A 260 -7.06 -1.88 14.53
N ASP A 261 -8.09 -2.73 14.56
CA ASP A 261 -9.48 -2.28 14.46
C ASP A 261 -9.87 -1.53 15.74
N SER A 262 -10.23 -0.27 15.60
CA SER A 262 -10.64 0.59 16.70
C SER A 262 -11.97 0.18 17.31
N ILE A 263 -12.81 -0.54 16.57
CA ILE A 263 -14.10 -1.06 17.04
C ILE A 263 -13.87 -2.33 17.83
N SER A 264 -13.46 -3.43 17.18
CA SER A 264 -13.28 -4.73 17.86
C SER A 264 -12.03 -4.82 18.73
N LYS A 265 -11.10 -3.86 18.63
CA LYS A 265 -9.77 -3.87 19.29
C LYS A 265 -8.90 -5.07 18.93
N ARG A 266 -9.19 -5.73 17.81
CA ARG A 266 -8.42 -6.87 17.32
C ARG A 266 -7.32 -6.42 16.38
N ARG A 267 -6.18 -7.13 16.43
CA ARG A 267 -5.13 -7.02 15.43
C ARG A 267 -5.61 -7.63 14.12
N ILE A 268 -5.61 -6.84 13.05
CA ILE A 268 -6.04 -7.26 11.72
C ILE A 268 -4.86 -7.82 10.94
N GLY A 269 -3.74 -7.10 10.90
CA GLY A 269 -2.55 -7.50 10.15
C GLY A 269 -1.42 -6.49 10.31
N THR A 270 -0.60 -6.35 9.27
CA THR A 270 0.51 -5.38 9.25
C THR A 270 0.59 -4.66 7.92
N LEU A 271 0.95 -3.37 7.94
CA LEU A 271 1.27 -2.57 6.77
C LEU A 271 2.74 -2.20 6.75
N ASP A 272 3.34 -2.09 5.57
CA ASP A 272 4.71 -1.64 5.42
C ASP A 272 4.79 -0.11 5.66
N GLN A 273 5.88 0.37 6.25
CA GLN A 273 6.06 1.78 6.62
C GLN A 273 5.93 2.73 5.42
N GLN A 274 6.34 2.32 4.23
CA GLN A 274 6.13 3.10 3.01
C GLN A 274 4.65 3.31 2.73
N PHE A 275 3.82 2.28 2.89
CA PHE A 275 2.38 2.37 2.72
C PHE A 275 1.77 3.36 3.71
N VAL A 276 2.18 3.29 4.97
CA VAL A 276 1.72 4.23 6.01
C VAL A 276 2.19 5.66 5.70
N GLY A 277 3.37 5.82 5.12
CA GLY A 277 3.88 7.12 4.68
C GLY A 277 3.12 7.75 3.51
N ASP A 278 2.73 6.93 2.53
CA ASP A 278 2.01 7.36 1.33
C ASP A 278 0.49 7.53 1.59
N TYR A 279 -0.09 6.68 2.46
CA TYR A 279 -1.54 6.52 2.60
C TYR A 279 -2.05 6.51 4.05
N GLY A 280 -1.20 6.72 5.04
CA GLY A 280 -1.59 6.77 6.46
C GLY A 280 -2.34 8.05 6.86
N GLU A 281 -2.68 8.94 5.92
CA GLU A 281 -3.51 10.10 6.22
C GLU A 281 -4.90 9.69 6.70
N LYS A 282 -5.41 10.41 7.69
CA LYS A 282 -6.73 10.16 8.27
C LYS A 282 -7.82 10.24 7.19
N GLY A 283 -8.69 9.24 7.17
CA GLY A 283 -9.79 9.14 6.21
C GLY A 283 -9.47 8.29 4.98
N ASN A 284 -8.20 8.00 4.71
CA ASN A 284 -7.82 7.09 3.63
C ASN A 284 -8.36 5.69 3.88
N VAL A 285 -8.72 5.01 2.79
CA VAL A 285 -9.34 3.68 2.83
C VAL A 285 -8.42 2.69 2.16
N PHE A 286 -8.21 1.53 2.79
CA PHE A 286 -7.43 0.43 2.24
C PHE A 286 -8.06 -0.92 2.50
N VAL A 287 -7.65 -1.93 1.75
CA VAL A 287 -8.06 -3.31 1.96
C VAL A 287 -6.95 -4.05 2.69
N LEU A 288 -7.32 -4.85 3.67
CA LEU A 288 -6.41 -5.75 4.36
C LEU A 288 -7.19 -6.99 4.80
N LYS A 289 -6.68 -8.17 4.43
CA LYS A 289 -7.36 -9.46 4.62
C LYS A 289 -8.79 -9.47 4.05
N GLY A 290 -8.95 -8.91 2.85
CA GLY A 290 -10.22 -8.92 2.13
C GLY A 290 -11.32 -7.99 2.67
N SER A 291 -11.03 -7.20 3.70
CA SER A 291 -11.97 -6.22 4.28
C SER A 291 -11.47 -4.79 4.06
N GLN A 292 -12.39 -3.84 3.88
CA GLN A 292 -12.06 -2.41 3.76
C GLN A 292 -11.95 -1.75 5.13
N TRP A 293 -10.90 -0.96 5.29
CA TRP A 293 -10.52 -0.28 6.51
C TRP A 293 -10.26 1.20 6.22
N ARG A 294 -10.87 2.09 7.00
CA ARG A 294 -10.56 3.51 6.98
C ARG A 294 -9.54 3.84 8.07
N VAL A 295 -8.47 4.56 7.72
CA VAL A 295 -7.48 5.06 8.66
C VAL A 295 -8.10 6.12 9.57
N LEU A 296 -8.06 5.89 10.89
CA LEU A 296 -8.46 6.86 11.89
C LEU A 296 -7.28 7.67 12.39
N ALA A 297 -6.19 6.99 12.73
CA ALA A 297 -4.96 7.59 13.24
C ALA A 297 -3.78 6.64 13.03
N VAL A 298 -2.59 7.21 12.84
CA VAL A 298 -1.33 6.49 12.80
C VAL A 298 -0.50 6.90 14.01
N ASP A 299 -0.09 5.92 14.80
CA ASP A 299 0.89 6.08 15.87
C ASP A 299 2.25 5.59 15.38
N GLU A 300 3.08 6.54 14.92
CA GLU A 300 4.42 6.26 14.39
C GLU A 300 5.39 5.74 15.46
N ARG A 301 5.17 6.08 16.73
CA ARG A 301 6.06 5.66 17.83
C ARG A 301 5.82 4.20 18.20
N ARG A 302 4.56 3.80 18.27
CA ARG A 302 4.16 2.41 18.59
C ARG A 302 4.08 1.52 17.34
N LEU A 303 4.28 2.09 16.14
CA LEU A 303 4.10 1.42 14.86
C LEU A 303 2.70 0.82 14.74
N ILE A 304 1.65 1.60 15.05
CA ILE A 304 0.25 1.15 15.01
C ILE A 304 -0.56 2.02 14.07
N VAL A 305 -1.36 1.41 13.20
CA VAL A 305 -2.41 2.08 12.42
C VAL A 305 -3.77 1.70 13.00
N ASN A 306 -4.47 2.66 13.57
CA ASN A 306 -5.83 2.48 14.06
C ASN A 306 -6.81 2.70 12.91
N VAL A 307 -7.70 1.73 12.70
CA VAL A 307 -8.65 1.75 11.60
C VAL A 307 -10.09 1.52 12.06
N GLU A 308 -11.06 1.81 11.21
CA GLU A 308 -12.45 1.38 11.36
C GLU A 308 -12.91 0.63 10.11
N PRO A 309 -13.76 -0.41 10.24
CA PRO A 309 -14.27 -1.15 9.10
C PRO A 309 -15.25 -0.29 8.29
N LEU A 310 -15.19 -0.42 6.97
CA LEU A 310 -16.21 0.12 6.07
C LEU A 310 -17.16 -1.01 5.67
N ARG A 311 -18.41 -0.93 6.15
CA ARG A 311 -19.47 -1.89 5.81
C ARG A 311 -20.48 -1.24 4.86
N GLY A 312 -20.42 -1.56 3.58
CA GLY A 312 -21.32 -1.08 2.53
C GLY A 312 -21.08 -1.86 1.24
N ALA A 313 -21.95 -1.72 0.23
CA ALA A 313 -21.84 -2.43 -1.05
C ALA A 313 -20.41 -2.43 -1.57
N ALA A 314 -19.99 -3.53 -2.21
CA ALA A 314 -18.65 -3.75 -2.74
C ALA A 314 -18.17 -2.55 -3.56
N ILE A 315 -17.47 -1.63 -2.91
CA ILE A 315 -16.71 -0.58 -3.58
C ILE A 315 -15.43 -1.27 -4.04
N ASN A 316 -15.07 -1.05 -5.30
CA ASN A 316 -13.83 -1.56 -5.91
C ASN A 316 -12.65 -1.39 -4.92
N ILE A 317 -11.90 -2.48 -4.73
CA ILE A 317 -10.67 -2.50 -3.92
C ILE A 317 -9.83 -1.28 -4.34
N PRO A 318 -9.49 -0.35 -3.43
CA PRO A 318 -8.65 0.78 -3.77
C PRO A 318 -7.35 0.27 -4.38
N TYR A 319 -7.14 0.61 -5.65
CA TYR A 319 -6.09 0.06 -6.49
C TYR A 319 -4.83 0.90 -6.29
N TRP A 320 -3.84 0.36 -5.58
CA TRP A 320 -2.65 1.11 -5.20
C TRP A 320 -1.60 1.07 -6.31
N VAL A 321 -1.37 2.22 -6.95
CA VAL A 321 -0.46 2.38 -8.09
C VAL A 321 1.01 2.11 -7.72
N GLY A 322 1.39 2.26 -6.44
CA GLY A 322 2.78 2.15 -5.97
C GLY A 322 3.37 0.74 -5.94
N GLU A 323 2.55 -0.30 -5.88
CA GLU A 323 2.98 -1.72 -5.84
C GLU A 323 2.75 -2.45 -7.17
N MET A 324 2.16 -1.78 -8.17
CA MET A 324 1.82 -2.45 -9.43
C MET A 324 3.05 -2.72 -10.29
N ILE A 325 3.05 -3.90 -10.88
CA ILE A 325 3.98 -4.26 -11.95
C ILE A 325 3.76 -3.25 -13.10
N PRO A 326 4.80 -2.51 -13.54
CA PRO A 326 4.65 -1.52 -14.58
C PRO A 326 4.45 -2.20 -15.94
N VAL A 327 3.58 -1.60 -16.75
CA VAL A 327 3.41 -1.96 -18.16
C VAL A 327 4.41 -1.16 -18.98
N ASP A 328 5.21 -1.86 -19.78
CA ASP A 328 6.19 -1.25 -20.68
C ASP A 328 5.52 -0.65 -21.92
N PHE A 329 6.23 0.27 -22.57
CA PHE A 329 5.76 0.98 -23.74
C PHE A 329 5.28 0.06 -24.88
N LYS A 330 6.00 -1.05 -25.14
CA LYS A 330 5.65 -1.99 -26.22
C LYS A 330 4.37 -2.79 -25.92
N THR A 331 4.09 -3.11 -24.65
CA THR A 331 2.80 -3.73 -24.28
C THR A 331 1.68 -2.73 -24.51
N ALA A 332 1.86 -1.49 -24.06
CA ALA A 332 0.85 -0.45 -24.25
C ALA A 332 0.58 -0.18 -25.75
N GLU A 333 1.61 -0.18 -26.58
CA GLU A 333 1.44 -0.04 -28.03
C GLU A 333 0.60 -1.18 -28.64
N GLU A 334 0.86 -2.45 -28.27
CA GLU A 334 0.06 -3.59 -28.73
C GLU A 334 -1.37 -3.53 -28.19
N VAL A 335 -1.60 -3.01 -26.98
CA VAL A 335 -2.94 -2.69 -26.46
C VAL A 335 -3.66 -1.70 -27.37
N GLY A 336 -2.99 -0.61 -27.76
CA GLY A 336 -3.55 0.38 -28.69
C GLY A 336 -3.93 -0.25 -30.05
N VAL A 337 -3.11 -1.17 -30.56
CA VAL A 337 -3.41 -1.93 -31.78
C VAL A 337 -4.67 -2.80 -31.61
N ILE A 338 -4.81 -3.50 -30.48
CA ILE A 338 -5.99 -4.34 -30.20
C ILE A 338 -7.25 -3.48 -30.06
N ARG A 339 -7.18 -2.35 -29.33
CA ARG A 339 -8.30 -1.40 -29.21
C ARG A 339 -8.82 -0.97 -30.59
N ARG A 340 -7.92 -0.60 -31.50
CA ARG A 340 -8.26 -0.23 -32.88
C ARG A 340 -8.86 -1.38 -33.68
N GLN A 341 -8.31 -2.59 -33.53
CA GLN A 341 -8.84 -3.78 -34.21
C GLN A 341 -10.23 -4.15 -33.71
N ALA A 342 -10.49 -4.04 -32.40
CA ALA A 342 -11.78 -4.32 -31.79
C ALA A 342 -12.86 -3.34 -32.28
N ALA A 343 -12.58 -2.04 -32.23
CA ALA A 343 -13.49 -1.00 -32.73
C ALA A 343 -13.75 -1.06 -34.25
N GLY A 344 -12.92 -1.81 -34.99
CA GLY A 344 -13.08 -2.11 -36.41
C GLY A 344 -13.67 -3.49 -36.69
N GLY A 345 -14.11 -4.23 -35.68
CA GLY A 345 -14.69 -5.57 -35.80
C GLY A 345 -13.70 -6.70 -36.15
N ARG A 346 -12.38 -6.41 -36.17
CA ARG A 346 -11.32 -7.36 -36.54
C ARG A 346 -10.80 -8.17 -35.35
N ALA A 347 -11.04 -7.71 -34.13
CA ALA A 347 -10.76 -8.46 -32.91
C ALA A 347 -12.05 -8.58 -32.10
N LYS A 348 -12.35 -9.79 -31.60
CA LYS A 348 -13.47 -9.99 -30.69
C LYS A 348 -12.98 -9.79 -29.27
N LEU A 349 -13.51 -8.78 -28.59
CA LEU A 349 -13.42 -8.64 -27.15
C LEU A 349 -14.69 -9.20 -26.52
N SER A 350 -14.62 -9.60 -25.25
CA SER A 350 -15.80 -10.10 -24.55
C SER A 350 -16.75 -8.97 -24.15
N THR A 351 -16.21 -7.76 -24.02
CA THR A 351 -16.95 -6.54 -23.68
C THR A 351 -17.20 -5.64 -24.90
N GLN A 352 -18.29 -4.86 -24.86
CA GLN A 352 -18.59 -3.85 -25.88
C GLN A 352 -17.89 -2.50 -25.63
N ILE A 353 -16.96 -2.45 -24.68
CA ILE A 353 -16.33 -1.20 -24.23
C ILE A 353 -15.71 -0.39 -25.38
N MET A 354 -15.13 -1.06 -26.37
CA MET A 354 -14.51 -0.38 -27.52
C MET A 354 -15.53 0.21 -28.48
N ASP A 355 -16.70 -0.43 -28.64
CA ASP A 355 -17.80 0.11 -29.43
C ASP A 355 -18.42 1.33 -28.74
N ASP A 356 -18.58 1.27 -27.41
CA ASP A 356 -19.09 2.38 -26.61
C ASP A 356 -18.09 3.53 -26.55
N THR A 357 -16.80 3.23 -26.43
CA THR A 357 -15.72 4.22 -26.54
C THR A 357 -15.76 4.91 -27.91
N LYS A 358 -15.94 4.14 -29.00
CA LYS A 358 -16.06 4.71 -30.35
C LYS A 358 -17.27 5.63 -30.48
N LYS A 359 -18.42 5.26 -29.91
CA LYS A 359 -19.62 6.10 -29.91
C LYS A 359 -19.41 7.39 -29.11
N ALA A 360 -18.81 7.28 -27.92
CA ALA A 360 -18.62 8.41 -27.01
C ALA A 360 -17.52 9.38 -27.47
N LEU A 361 -16.35 8.86 -27.86
CA LEU A 361 -15.17 9.66 -28.18
C LEU A 361 -14.99 9.92 -29.68
N LYS A 362 -15.74 9.22 -30.56
CA LYS A 362 -15.58 9.21 -32.03
C LYS A 362 -14.23 8.68 -32.54
N ILE A 363 -13.23 8.63 -31.67
CA ILE A 363 -11.84 8.25 -31.94
C ILE A 363 -11.43 7.26 -30.85
N ILE A 364 -10.67 6.23 -31.23
CA ILE A 364 -10.13 5.26 -30.28
C ILE A 364 -8.74 5.71 -29.83
N PRO A 365 -8.51 5.89 -28.53
CA PRO A 365 -7.17 6.18 -28.01
C PRO A 365 -6.22 5.01 -28.28
N ASP A 366 -5.09 5.32 -28.90
CA ASP A 366 -4.04 4.36 -29.25
C ASP A 366 -2.66 5.06 -29.29
N SER A 367 -1.61 4.36 -29.72
CA SER A 367 -0.25 4.92 -29.75
C SER A 367 -0.07 6.11 -30.69
N LYS A 368 -1.04 6.42 -31.57
CA LYS A 368 -0.99 7.55 -32.50
C LYS A 368 -2.04 8.63 -32.21
N ASN A 369 -3.00 8.36 -31.31
CA ASN A 369 -4.10 9.25 -31.00
C ASN A 369 -4.23 9.38 -29.48
N ILE A 370 -3.74 10.51 -28.96
CA ILE A 370 -4.01 10.96 -27.60
C ILE A 370 -5.40 11.61 -27.60
N VAL A 371 -6.26 11.20 -26.68
CA VAL A 371 -7.61 11.77 -26.55
C VAL A 371 -7.74 12.40 -25.17
N VAL A 372 -8.13 13.66 -25.10
CA VAL A 372 -8.32 14.42 -23.87
C VAL A 372 -9.80 14.66 -23.63
N GLU A 373 -10.34 14.09 -22.57
CA GLU A 373 -11.68 14.37 -22.07
C GLU A 373 -11.61 15.49 -21.02
N SER A 374 -12.32 16.60 -21.25
CA SER A 374 -12.37 17.76 -20.37
C SER A 374 -13.74 17.93 -19.72
N TYR A 375 -13.79 17.75 -18.40
CA TYR A 375 -14.98 18.03 -17.61
C TYR A 375 -14.82 19.38 -16.89
N ILE A 376 -15.30 20.42 -17.57
CA ILE A 376 -15.17 21.84 -17.15
C ILE A 376 -15.76 22.08 -15.75
N ALA A 377 -16.95 21.56 -15.45
CA ALA A 377 -17.64 21.83 -14.18
C ALA A 377 -16.85 21.35 -12.95
N ARG A 378 -15.87 20.46 -13.13
CA ARG A 378 -15.02 19.93 -12.04
C ARG A 378 -13.54 20.27 -12.20
N ASN A 379 -13.17 21.09 -13.19
CA ASN A 379 -11.77 21.36 -13.56
C ASN A 379 -10.92 20.07 -13.62
N MET A 380 -11.49 19.03 -14.24
CA MET A 380 -10.88 17.71 -14.32
C MET A 380 -10.66 17.30 -15.77
N LEU A 381 -9.49 16.73 -16.04
CA LEU A 381 -9.10 16.20 -17.34
C LEU A 381 -8.71 14.74 -17.21
N VAL A 382 -9.08 13.93 -18.21
CA VAL A 382 -8.52 12.59 -18.41
C VAL A 382 -7.90 12.53 -19.80
N ILE A 383 -6.60 12.30 -19.85
CA ILE A 383 -5.78 12.17 -21.06
C ILE A 383 -5.55 10.68 -21.30
N HIS A 384 -6.23 10.11 -22.29
CA HIS A 384 -5.97 8.75 -22.75
C HIS A 384 -4.68 8.72 -23.56
N SER A 385 -3.66 8.10 -22.99
CA SER A 385 -2.28 8.03 -23.48
C SER A 385 -1.77 6.60 -23.36
N VAL A 386 -1.70 5.87 -24.46
CA VAL A 386 -1.45 4.41 -24.45
C VAL A 386 0.05 4.13 -24.55
N PHE A 387 0.83 4.65 -23.60
CA PHE A 387 2.30 4.62 -23.63
C PHE A 387 2.96 3.83 -22.47
N GLY A 388 2.17 3.24 -21.58
CA GLY A 388 2.67 2.45 -20.47
C GLY A 388 2.93 3.27 -19.22
N SER A 389 3.18 2.58 -18.11
CA SER A 389 3.13 3.17 -16.76
C SER A 389 4.19 4.25 -16.54
N LYS A 390 5.45 3.98 -16.89
CA LYS A 390 6.57 4.91 -16.63
C LYS A 390 6.52 6.15 -17.52
N VAL A 391 6.17 5.98 -18.79
CA VAL A 391 6.04 7.10 -19.75
C VAL A 391 4.89 8.02 -19.35
N ASN A 392 3.73 7.45 -19.01
CA ASN A 392 2.59 8.25 -18.55
C ASN A 392 2.86 8.94 -17.21
N ASN A 393 3.55 8.28 -16.28
CA ASN A 393 3.95 8.92 -15.02
C ASN A 393 4.91 10.09 -15.23
N THR A 394 5.81 9.96 -16.22
CA THR A 394 6.72 11.03 -16.62
C THR A 394 5.96 12.21 -17.22
N ILE A 395 5.05 11.96 -18.17
CA ILE A 395 4.21 12.99 -18.78
C ILE A 395 3.30 13.64 -17.73
N ALA A 396 2.73 12.87 -16.80
CA ALA A 396 1.89 13.40 -15.73
C ALA A 396 2.66 14.35 -14.80
N SER A 397 3.90 14.01 -14.46
CA SER A 397 4.78 14.87 -13.64
C SER A 397 5.19 16.12 -14.40
N LEU A 398 5.54 15.99 -15.69
CA LEU A 398 5.82 17.12 -16.58
C LEU A 398 4.63 18.10 -16.64
N LEU A 399 3.44 17.58 -16.94
CA LEU A 399 2.22 18.39 -17.06
C LEU A 399 1.84 19.04 -15.74
N SER A 400 1.85 18.31 -14.63
CA SER A 400 1.53 18.92 -13.32
C SER A 400 2.49 20.04 -12.96
N THR A 401 3.79 19.87 -13.16
CA THR A 401 4.79 20.90 -12.85
C THR A 401 4.63 22.14 -13.74
N ILE A 402 4.55 21.96 -15.06
CA ILE A 402 4.45 23.09 -15.99
C ILE A 402 3.12 23.82 -15.81
N LEU A 403 2.01 23.10 -15.76
CA LEU A 403 0.69 23.71 -15.64
C LEU A 403 0.52 24.39 -14.28
N SER A 404 1.08 23.84 -13.20
CA SER A 404 1.04 24.50 -11.89
C SER A 404 1.76 25.85 -11.93
N SER A 405 2.93 25.88 -12.55
CA SER A 405 3.69 27.13 -12.74
C SER A 405 2.93 28.14 -13.59
N GLN A 406 2.30 27.72 -14.69
CA GLN A 406 1.56 28.61 -15.60
C GLN A 406 0.19 29.06 -15.06
N LEU A 407 -0.46 28.26 -14.21
CA LEU A 407 -1.77 28.58 -13.65
C LEU A 407 -1.67 29.38 -12.35
N GLY A 408 -0.58 29.21 -11.59
CA GLY A 408 -0.50 29.69 -10.21
C GLY A 408 -1.35 28.86 -9.23
N TYR A 409 -1.86 27.71 -9.67
CA TYR A 409 -2.63 26.76 -8.86
C TYR A 409 -1.95 25.40 -8.92
N ILE A 410 -1.98 24.66 -7.80
CA ILE A 410 -1.50 23.28 -7.79
C ILE A 410 -2.36 22.45 -8.75
N VAL A 411 -1.70 21.78 -9.69
CA VAL A 411 -2.29 20.77 -10.56
C VAL A 411 -1.90 19.41 -10.01
N GLU A 412 -2.86 18.70 -9.47
CA GLU A 412 -2.65 17.33 -9.04
C GLU A 412 -2.74 16.40 -10.24
N SER A 413 -1.79 15.47 -10.34
CA SER A 413 -1.76 14.46 -11.40
C SER A 413 -1.79 13.04 -10.84
N ARG A 414 -2.45 12.14 -11.57
CA ARG A 414 -2.36 10.70 -11.40
C ARG A 414 -2.18 10.05 -12.77
N SER A 415 -1.56 8.87 -12.81
CA SER A 415 -1.42 8.12 -14.05
C SER A 415 -1.58 6.63 -13.82
N ASP A 416 -2.06 5.96 -14.86
CA ASP A 416 -1.99 4.51 -15.04
C ASP A 416 -1.25 4.20 -16.36
N ALA A 417 -1.23 2.93 -16.81
CA ALA A 417 -0.56 2.53 -18.05
C ALA A 417 -1.15 3.14 -19.33
N TYR A 418 -2.37 3.67 -19.28
CA TYR A 418 -3.17 4.08 -20.42
C TYR A 418 -3.76 5.49 -20.32
N ARG A 419 -3.67 6.13 -19.14
CA ARG A 419 -4.35 7.37 -18.81
C ARG A 419 -3.54 8.24 -17.87
N ILE A 420 -3.77 9.54 -17.97
CA ILE A 420 -3.32 10.55 -17.02
C ILE A 420 -4.54 11.37 -16.61
N MET A 421 -4.75 11.54 -15.31
CA MET A 421 -5.81 12.39 -14.77
C MET A 421 -5.18 13.64 -14.17
N LEU A 422 -5.69 14.81 -14.52
CA LEU A 422 -5.27 16.10 -13.96
C LEU A 422 -6.47 16.79 -13.30
N THR A 423 -6.25 17.36 -12.13
CA THR A 423 -7.24 18.19 -11.43
C THR A 423 -6.60 19.46 -10.90
N SER A 424 -7.32 20.59 -10.97
CA SER A 424 -6.81 21.87 -10.47
C SER A 424 -7.93 22.75 -9.93
N GLY A 425 -7.57 23.71 -9.08
CA GLY A 425 -8.47 24.78 -8.67
C GLY A 425 -8.82 25.75 -9.81
N ALA A 426 -7.99 25.80 -10.87
CA ALA A 426 -8.22 26.62 -12.06
C ALA A 426 -8.55 25.78 -13.30
N ARG A 427 -9.22 26.41 -14.27
CA ARG A 427 -9.54 25.77 -15.55
C ARG A 427 -8.28 25.49 -16.35
N ILE A 428 -8.10 24.22 -16.73
CA ILE A 428 -7.05 23.80 -17.67
C ILE A 428 -7.65 23.81 -19.08
N VAL A 429 -7.03 24.58 -19.99
CA VAL A 429 -7.51 24.77 -21.38
C VAL A 429 -6.65 24.00 -22.38
N GLN A 430 -7.24 23.66 -23.53
CA GLN A 430 -6.59 22.88 -24.61
C GLN A 430 -5.21 23.41 -24.98
N GLY A 431 -5.10 24.72 -25.26
CA GLY A 431 -3.84 25.31 -25.71
C GLY A 431 -2.67 25.14 -24.74
N ARG A 432 -2.93 25.03 -23.43
CA ARG A 432 -1.86 24.78 -22.44
C ARG A 432 -1.36 23.34 -22.49
N ILE A 433 -2.25 22.38 -22.70
CA ILE A 433 -1.87 20.96 -22.87
C ILE A 433 -1.09 20.77 -24.16
N GLU A 434 -1.58 21.32 -25.26
CA GLU A 434 -0.90 21.20 -26.56
C GLU A 434 0.47 21.88 -26.55
N ALA A 435 0.59 23.06 -25.93
CA ALA A 435 1.87 23.73 -25.74
C ALA A 435 2.81 22.89 -24.88
N ALA A 436 2.36 22.42 -23.72
CA ALA A 436 3.19 21.64 -22.80
C ALA A 436 3.64 20.28 -23.36
N LEU A 437 2.95 19.72 -24.35
CA LEU A 437 3.34 18.47 -25.01
C LEU A 437 4.17 18.67 -26.30
N SER A 438 4.21 19.89 -26.85
CA SER A 438 4.90 20.17 -28.13
C SER A 438 6.19 20.98 -27.98
N ASP A 439 6.45 21.48 -26.78
CA ASP A 439 7.60 22.31 -26.43
C ASP A 439 8.86 21.44 -26.15
N VAL A 440 10.01 22.09 -26.02
CA VAL A 440 11.32 21.45 -25.83
C VAL A 440 11.74 21.55 -24.38
N TYR A 441 11.94 20.40 -23.75
CA TYR A 441 12.33 20.30 -22.35
C TYR A 441 13.61 19.50 -22.20
N ASP A 442 14.42 19.88 -21.22
CA ASP A 442 15.27 18.92 -20.53
C ASP A 442 14.42 18.25 -19.46
N LEU A 443 13.96 17.03 -19.76
CA LEU A 443 12.96 16.33 -18.94
C LEU A 443 13.48 15.98 -17.54
N GLU A 444 14.77 15.66 -17.42
CA GLU A 444 15.34 15.20 -16.15
C GLU A 444 15.29 16.30 -15.07
N PRO A 445 15.75 17.55 -15.32
CA PRO A 445 15.54 18.67 -14.40
C PRO A 445 14.08 18.92 -14.04
N VAL A 446 13.14 18.80 -14.98
CA VAL A 446 11.71 19.02 -14.70
C VAL A 446 11.16 17.95 -13.78
N ILE A 447 11.52 16.69 -13.99
CA ILE A 447 11.14 15.58 -13.10
C ILE A 447 11.74 15.78 -11.71
N ILE A 448 13.02 16.17 -11.61
CA ILE A 448 13.68 16.47 -10.34
C ILE A 448 12.94 17.59 -9.59
N ALA A 449 12.53 18.64 -10.30
CA ALA A 449 11.72 19.71 -9.73
C ALA A 449 10.35 19.20 -9.26
N ALA A 450 9.69 18.33 -10.04
CA ALA A 450 8.41 17.71 -9.69
C ALA A 450 8.50 16.82 -8.44
N LEU A 451 9.66 16.19 -8.22
CA LEU A 451 9.92 15.32 -7.08
C LEU A 451 10.21 16.09 -5.79
N THR A 452 10.71 17.33 -5.90
CA THR A 452 11.13 18.12 -4.75
C THR A 452 9.97 18.36 -3.78
N GLY A 453 10.17 18.01 -2.50
CA GLY A 453 9.16 18.16 -1.46
C GLY A 453 8.08 17.06 -1.42
N THR A 454 8.13 16.07 -2.32
CA THR A 454 7.19 14.94 -2.33
C THR A 454 7.54 13.88 -1.28
N HIS A 455 6.57 13.03 -0.90
CA HIS A 455 6.85 11.88 -0.01
C HIS A 455 7.88 10.93 -0.65
N ASN A 456 7.74 10.66 -1.95
CA ASN A 456 8.58 9.71 -2.68
C ASN A 456 10.09 10.03 -2.56
N ILE A 457 10.48 11.29 -2.75
CA ILE A 457 11.90 11.66 -2.65
C ILE A 457 12.40 11.58 -1.21
N ASN A 458 11.60 12.03 -0.23
CA ASN A 458 11.96 11.97 1.18
C ASN A 458 12.13 10.52 1.64
N TRP A 459 11.23 9.63 1.23
CA TRP A 459 11.32 8.20 1.49
C TRP A 459 12.58 7.58 0.87
N LYS A 460 12.88 7.90 -0.39
CA LYS A 460 14.08 7.38 -1.06
C LYS A 460 15.36 7.87 -0.41
N VAL A 461 15.44 9.15 -0.08
CA VAL A 461 16.57 9.73 0.65
C VAL A 461 16.78 9.05 1.99
N TRP A 462 15.70 8.78 2.73
CA TRP A 462 15.78 8.05 3.99
C TRP A 462 16.37 6.64 3.81
N MET A 463 15.93 5.90 2.78
CA MET A 463 16.44 4.56 2.47
C MET A 463 17.91 4.58 2.01
N VAL A 464 18.27 5.49 1.11
CA VAL A 464 19.65 5.66 0.64
C VAL A 464 20.56 6.06 1.79
N ALA A 465 20.14 6.99 2.66
CA ALA A 465 20.91 7.41 3.83
C ALA A 465 21.17 6.26 4.81
N LYS A 466 20.24 5.29 4.95
CA LYS A 466 20.51 4.03 5.67
C LYS A 466 21.62 3.23 4.99
N ARG A 467 21.56 3.05 3.66
CA ARG A 467 22.57 2.32 2.88
C ARG A 467 23.94 3.00 2.85
N PHE A 468 24.02 4.31 3.06
CA PHE A 468 25.29 5.04 3.27
C PHE A 468 25.77 5.06 4.74
N GLY A 469 25.01 4.50 5.69
CA GLY A 469 25.40 4.39 7.10
C GLY A 469 25.23 5.69 7.90
N MET A 470 24.49 6.64 7.34
CA MET A 470 24.10 7.90 8.00
C MET A 470 22.98 7.66 9.02
N ILE A 471 22.06 6.76 8.70
CA ILE A 471 20.91 6.41 9.55
C ILE A 471 21.04 4.93 9.96
N SER A 472 20.64 4.59 11.19
CA SER A 472 20.59 3.18 11.61
C SER A 472 19.51 2.40 10.84
N ARG A 473 19.73 1.11 10.67
CA ARG A 473 18.81 0.22 9.96
C ARG A 473 17.42 0.19 10.62
N GLU A 474 17.38 0.26 11.94
CA GLU A 474 16.17 0.19 12.78
C GLU A 474 15.46 1.54 12.93
N ALA A 475 16.02 2.65 12.43
CA ALA A 475 15.41 3.96 12.60
C ALA A 475 14.01 4.02 11.97
N VAL A 476 13.04 4.51 12.74
CA VAL A 476 11.68 4.81 12.28
C VAL A 476 11.72 6.01 11.37
N TYR A 477 11.09 5.91 10.20
CA TYR A 477 10.96 7.01 9.26
C TYR A 477 10.31 8.21 9.92
N ASP A 478 11.00 9.34 9.82
CA ASP A 478 10.49 10.64 10.22
C ASP A 478 10.51 11.55 8.98
N LYS A 479 9.32 12.02 8.58
CA LYS A 479 9.14 12.86 7.39
C LYS A 479 9.92 14.18 7.47
N LYS A 480 10.04 14.79 8.65
CA LYS A 480 10.76 16.06 8.83
C LYS A 480 12.26 15.85 8.76
N VAL A 481 12.75 14.79 9.39
CA VAL A 481 14.18 14.44 9.34
C VAL A 481 14.59 14.05 7.93
N ALA A 482 13.80 13.21 7.24
CA ALA A 482 14.07 12.83 5.86
C ALA A 482 14.18 14.04 4.92
N ARG A 483 13.26 15.02 5.06
CA ARG A 483 13.32 16.28 4.32
C ARG A 483 14.57 17.09 4.66
N MET A 484 14.92 17.21 5.94
CA MET A 484 16.14 17.91 6.36
C MET A 484 17.40 17.26 5.78
N ILE A 485 17.43 15.93 5.70
CA ILE A 485 18.54 15.20 5.06
C ILE A 485 18.59 15.55 3.58
N TYR A 486 17.47 15.50 2.87
CA TYR A 486 17.44 15.87 1.46
C TYR A 486 17.96 17.30 1.23
N ASP A 487 17.46 18.27 1.99
CA ASP A 487 17.83 19.68 1.84
C ASP A 487 19.34 19.88 2.11
N ARG A 488 19.87 19.28 3.18
CA ARG A 488 21.29 19.39 3.58
C ARG A 488 22.24 18.65 2.64
N TYR A 489 21.83 17.50 2.12
CA TYR A 489 22.65 16.59 1.30
C TYR A 489 22.30 16.64 -0.19
N SER A 490 21.58 17.66 -0.63
CA SER A 490 21.09 17.84 -2.00
C SER A 490 22.17 17.74 -3.08
N LYS A 491 23.41 18.19 -2.77
CA LYS A 491 24.58 18.17 -3.66
C LYS A 491 25.55 17.01 -3.39
N THR A 492 25.07 15.92 -2.80
CA THR A 492 25.91 14.77 -2.41
C THR A 492 25.44 13.48 -3.09
N PRO A 493 26.26 12.42 -3.06
CA PRO A 493 25.87 11.09 -3.56
C PRO A 493 24.54 10.57 -3.01
N ILE A 494 24.15 10.94 -1.78
CA ILE A 494 22.88 10.49 -1.17
C ILE A 494 21.69 11.00 -2.00
N SER A 495 21.66 12.30 -2.33
CA SER A 495 20.59 12.91 -3.11
C SER A 495 20.61 12.41 -4.56
N ALA A 496 21.80 12.38 -5.17
CA ALA A 496 21.97 11.92 -6.55
C ALA A 496 21.49 10.46 -6.71
N GLU A 497 21.87 9.57 -5.79
CA GLU A 497 21.43 8.18 -5.80
C GLU A 497 19.93 8.04 -5.57
N SER A 498 19.35 8.84 -4.67
CA SER A 498 17.91 8.83 -4.40
C SER A 498 17.09 9.22 -5.61
N ILE A 499 17.54 10.26 -6.33
CA ILE A 499 16.92 10.71 -7.58
C ILE A 499 17.08 9.64 -8.66
N ARG A 500 18.29 9.14 -8.87
CA ARG A 500 18.61 8.11 -9.87
C ARG A 500 17.76 6.85 -9.67
N GLU A 501 17.68 6.33 -8.45
CA GLU A 501 16.85 5.16 -8.13
C GLU A 501 15.36 5.44 -8.39
N LEU A 502 14.86 6.61 -7.97
CA LEU A 502 13.47 6.98 -8.16
C LEU A 502 13.09 7.18 -9.64
N VAL A 503 13.97 7.83 -10.42
CA VAL A 503 13.84 8.01 -11.87
C VAL A 503 13.85 6.65 -12.55
N HIS A 504 14.81 5.78 -12.22
CA HIS A 504 14.88 4.42 -12.76
C HIS A 504 13.61 3.61 -12.51
N ASP A 505 13.06 3.69 -11.29
CA ASP A 505 11.94 2.86 -10.88
C ASP A 505 10.59 3.36 -11.42
N LYS A 506 10.37 4.68 -11.45
CA LYS A 506 9.06 5.28 -11.72
C LYS A 506 8.94 6.04 -13.05
N TYR A 507 10.04 6.32 -13.74
CA TYR A 507 10.08 7.21 -14.89
C TYR A 507 10.78 6.56 -16.10
N ASP A 508 10.47 7.06 -17.30
CA ASP A 508 11.13 6.66 -18.55
C ASP A 508 11.37 7.89 -19.42
N VAL A 509 12.45 8.60 -19.09
CA VAL A 509 12.82 9.89 -19.72
C VAL A 509 13.05 9.73 -21.21
N ARG A 510 13.77 8.68 -21.61
CA ARG A 510 14.17 8.44 -23.00
C ARG A 510 12.96 8.21 -23.90
N GLN A 511 12.04 7.34 -23.49
CA GLN A 511 10.85 7.06 -24.29
C GLN A 511 9.85 8.21 -24.24
N THR A 512 9.73 8.92 -23.11
CA THR A 512 8.92 10.14 -23.05
C THR A 512 9.42 11.21 -24.02
N GLN A 513 10.73 11.44 -24.10
CA GLN A 513 11.29 12.40 -25.06
C GLN A 513 10.88 12.05 -26.49
N LYS A 514 11.00 10.77 -26.86
CA LYS A 514 10.55 10.30 -28.19
C LYS A 514 9.06 10.55 -28.43
N VAL A 515 8.20 10.32 -27.43
CA VAL A 515 6.76 10.59 -27.54
C VAL A 515 6.50 12.09 -27.77
N LEU A 516 7.17 12.97 -27.02
CA LEU A 516 7.04 14.42 -27.21
C LEU A 516 7.52 14.86 -28.60
N ASP A 517 8.63 14.30 -29.08
CA ASP A 517 9.14 14.56 -30.42
C ASP A 517 8.14 14.10 -31.50
N ASP A 518 7.52 12.92 -31.32
CA ASP A 518 6.50 12.40 -32.24
C ASP A 518 5.19 13.22 -32.20
N VAL A 519 4.83 13.81 -31.05
CA VAL A 519 3.73 14.80 -30.95
C VAL A 519 4.09 16.07 -31.72
N LYS A 520 5.29 16.63 -31.49
CA LYS A 520 5.79 17.82 -32.18
C LYS A 520 5.84 17.66 -33.69
N GLN A 521 6.23 16.46 -34.16
CA GLN A 521 6.26 16.10 -35.58
C GLN A 521 4.88 15.70 -36.15
N LYS A 522 3.80 15.82 -35.35
CA LYS A 522 2.42 15.46 -35.72
C LYS A 522 2.24 13.99 -36.14
N LYS A 523 3.15 13.10 -35.73
CA LYS A 523 2.99 11.64 -35.88
C LYS A 523 1.99 11.09 -34.88
N ILE A 524 1.95 11.70 -33.68
CA ILE A 524 0.92 11.49 -32.67
C ILE A 524 0.00 12.71 -32.68
N LYS A 525 -1.31 12.47 -32.79
CA LYS A 525 -2.34 13.52 -32.80
C LYS A 525 -2.98 13.64 -31.42
N ILE A 526 -3.26 14.87 -31.01
CA ILE A 526 -4.02 15.18 -29.80
C ILE A 526 -5.44 15.57 -30.22
N HIS A 527 -6.43 14.96 -29.58
CA HIS A 527 -7.85 15.22 -29.81
C HIS A 527 -8.49 15.71 -28.52
N TRP A 528 -9.06 16.91 -28.52
CA TRP A 528 -9.71 17.51 -27.36
C TRP A 528 -11.23 17.34 -27.43
N LEU A 529 -11.84 16.87 -26.35
CA LEU A 529 -13.27 16.66 -26.21
C LEU A 529 -13.77 17.27 -24.91
N GLU A 530 -14.68 18.22 -24.99
CA GLU A 530 -15.41 18.70 -23.82
C GLU A 530 -16.57 17.74 -23.51
N VAL A 531 -16.62 17.23 -22.28
CA VAL A 531 -17.58 16.21 -21.87
C VAL A 531 -18.35 16.65 -20.62
N THR A 532 -19.63 16.29 -20.56
CA THR A 532 -20.47 16.43 -19.36
C THR A 532 -20.37 15.21 -18.44
N LYS A 533 -19.94 14.09 -19.00
CA LYS A 533 -19.68 12.82 -18.30
C LYS A 533 -18.52 12.13 -18.99
N PHE A 534 -17.59 11.61 -18.19
CA PHE A 534 -16.47 10.83 -18.68
C PHE A 534 -16.92 9.52 -19.34
N SER A 535 -16.17 9.09 -20.35
CA SER A 535 -16.34 7.80 -21.00
C SER A 535 -16.13 6.64 -20.01
N ASP A 536 -16.70 5.49 -20.33
CA ASP A 536 -16.49 4.27 -19.55
C ASP A 536 -15.01 3.88 -19.50
N LEU A 537 -14.26 4.21 -20.56
CA LEU A 537 -12.82 4.02 -20.57
C LEU A 537 -12.14 4.89 -19.51
N ALA A 538 -12.60 6.09 -19.20
CA ALA A 538 -12.00 6.96 -18.19
C ALA A 538 -12.37 6.59 -16.73
N LYS A 539 -13.42 5.79 -16.51
CA LYS A 539 -13.88 5.43 -15.15
C LYS A 539 -12.79 4.81 -14.29
N THR A 540 -11.96 3.93 -14.86
CA THR A 540 -10.91 3.20 -14.12
C THR A 540 -9.96 4.15 -13.38
N ILE A 541 -9.50 5.25 -13.99
CA ILE A 541 -8.59 6.18 -13.29
C ILE A 541 -9.33 7.09 -12.29
N ILE A 542 -10.62 7.35 -12.53
CA ILE A 542 -11.45 8.22 -11.70
C ILE A 542 -11.89 7.52 -10.41
N GLU A 543 -12.29 6.26 -10.49
CA GLU A 543 -12.75 5.47 -9.34
C GLU A 543 -11.66 5.30 -8.28
N HIS A 544 -10.39 5.30 -8.69
CA HIS A 544 -9.25 5.27 -7.77
C HIS A 544 -8.92 6.63 -7.15
N SER A 545 -9.66 7.70 -7.47
CA SER A 545 -9.49 9.02 -6.86
C SER A 545 -10.25 9.12 -5.53
N GLY A 546 -9.51 9.14 -4.41
CA GLY A 546 -10.09 9.23 -3.06
C GLY A 546 -10.99 10.45 -2.83
N LYS A 547 -10.90 11.49 -3.69
CA LYS A 547 -11.77 12.68 -3.69
C LYS A 547 -13.22 12.37 -4.05
N MET A 548 -13.52 11.24 -4.69
CA MET A 548 -14.89 10.82 -5.03
C MET A 548 -15.45 9.71 -4.12
N ALA A 549 -14.64 9.11 -3.25
CA ALA A 549 -15.06 8.05 -2.32
C ALA A 549 -15.77 8.58 -1.04
N GLY A 550 -16.02 9.89 -0.96
CA GLY A 550 -16.48 10.59 0.24
C GLY A 550 -17.98 10.55 0.54
N ALA A 551 -18.81 9.97 -0.32
CA ALA A 551 -20.25 9.85 -0.04
C ALA A 551 -20.58 8.44 0.47
N MET A 552 -20.54 8.24 1.79
CA MET A 552 -21.04 7.00 2.39
C MET A 552 -22.57 6.97 2.41
N PRO A 553 -23.21 5.81 2.16
CA PRO A 553 -24.63 5.62 2.41
C PRO A 553 -24.92 5.41 3.92
N LEU A 554 -26.09 5.87 4.36
CA LEU A 554 -26.64 5.79 5.72
C LEU A 554 -26.78 4.36 6.30
N SER A 555 -26.51 3.30 5.52
CA SER A 555 -26.67 1.89 5.93
C SER A 555 -25.50 1.30 6.72
N VAL A 556 -24.36 2.00 6.81
CA VAL A 556 -23.14 1.56 7.53
C VAL A 556 -23.30 1.70 9.04
N GLU A 557 -24.08 2.69 9.51
CA GLU A 557 -24.17 3.03 10.94
C GLU A 557 -24.73 1.86 11.78
N LYS A 558 -25.82 1.21 11.34
CA LYS A 558 -26.47 0.15 12.14
C LYS A 558 -25.58 -1.06 12.44
N GLY A 559 -24.89 -1.59 11.42
CA GLY A 559 -24.01 -2.76 11.60
C GLY A 559 -22.73 -2.47 12.39
N VAL A 560 -22.31 -1.20 12.46
CA VAL A 560 -21.22 -0.75 13.33
C VAL A 560 -21.70 -0.63 14.78
N MET A 561 -22.90 -0.08 14.98
CA MET A 561 -23.49 0.07 16.32
C MET A 561 -23.71 -1.27 17.02
N GLU A 562 -24.12 -2.32 16.30
CA GLU A 562 -24.27 -3.67 16.86
C GLU A 562 -22.95 -4.23 17.41
N LEU A 563 -21.84 -4.08 16.67
CA LEU A 563 -20.52 -4.53 17.13
C LEU A 563 -20.04 -3.76 18.37
N VAL A 564 -20.28 -2.45 18.39
CA VAL A 564 -19.96 -1.60 19.54
C VAL A 564 -20.74 -2.09 20.76
N LYS A 565 -22.04 -2.35 20.61
CA LYS A 565 -22.91 -2.85 21.68
C LYS A 565 -22.41 -4.19 22.22
N GLU A 566 -22.20 -5.18 21.36
CA GLU A 566 -21.74 -6.52 21.74
C GLU A 566 -20.41 -6.47 22.52
N ARG A 567 -19.48 -5.61 22.08
CA ARG A 567 -18.19 -5.42 22.76
C ARG A 567 -18.35 -4.76 24.14
N LEU A 568 -19.14 -3.69 24.25
CA LEU A 568 -19.38 -3.00 25.52
C LEU A 568 -20.01 -3.97 26.53
N GLU A 569 -20.98 -4.78 26.10
CA GLU A 569 -21.64 -5.80 26.92
C GLU A 569 -20.66 -6.85 27.49
N LYS A 570 -19.65 -7.28 26.71
CA LYS A 570 -18.62 -8.24 27.12
C LYS A 570 -17.47 -7.61 27.92
N THR A 571 -17.47 -6.30 28.13
CA THR A 571 -16.40 -5.61 28.88
C THR A 571 -16.48 -5.96 30.36
N LYS A 572 -15.34 -6.36 30.95
CA LYS A 572 -15.24 -6.73 32.37
C LYS A 572 -14.86 -5.53 33.23
N HIS A 573 -15.58 -5.35 34.33
CA HIS A 573 -15.36 -4.31 35.32
C HIS A 573 -15.15 -4.92 36.68
N ARG A 574 -14.26 -4.31 37.48
CA ARG A 574 -14.22 -4.55 38.92
C ARG A 574 -15.06 -3.50 39.63
N LEU A 575 -16.09 -3.96 40.34
CA LEU A 575 -17.06 -3.13 41.03
C LEU A 575 -16.72 -3.13 42.51
N VAL A 576 -16.48 -1.95 43.10
CA VAL A 576 -16.06 -1.81 44.50
C VAL A 576 -16.98 -0.83 45.22
N CYS A 577 -17.46 -1.20 46.41
CA CYS A 577 -18.24 -0.29 47.24
C CYS A 577 -17.35 0.79 47.88
N ILE A 578 -17.55 2.05 47.52
CA ILE A 578 -16.73 3.15 48.05
C ILE A 578 -17.06 3.50 49.51
N ARG A 579 -18.27 3.15 49.98
CA ARG A 579 -18.73 3.50 51.33
C ARG A 579 -18.13 2.59 52.41
N CYS A 580 -18.03 1.29 52.15
CA CYS A 580 -17.57 0.33 53.16
C CYS A 580 -16.36 -0.50 52.73
N SER A 581 -15.99 -0.52 51.45
CA SER A 581 -14.92 -1.34 50.89
C SER A 581 -15.03 -2.86 51.15
N LYS A 582 -16.13 -3.34 51.74
CA LYS A 582 -16.33 -4.77 52.08
C LYS A 582 -16.81 -5.61 50.89
N TRP A 583 -17.35 -4.97 49.85
CA TRP A 583 -17.84 -5.64 48.65
C TRP A 583 -17.03 -5.25 47.43
N GLU A 584 -16.60 -6.27 46.71
CA GLU A 584 -15.83 -6.19 45.48
C GLU A 584 -16.24 -7.38 44.60
N ARG A 585 -16.49 -7.15 43.31
CA ARG A 585 -16.80 -8.23 42.36
C ARG A 585 -16.36 -7.86 40.95
N VAL A 586 -15.84 -8.82 40.20
CA VAL A 586 -15.60 -8.68 38.75
C VAL A 586 -16.83 -9.20 38.00
N MET A 587 -17.37 -8.38 37.10
CA MET A 587 -18.57 -8.71 36.31
C MET A 587 -18.42 -8.21 34.87
N GLU A 588 -19.03 -8.90 33.91
CA GLU A 588 -19.23 -8.34 32.57
C GLU A 588 -20.39 -7.32 32.60
N THR A 589 -20.31 -6.30 31.76
CA THR A 589 -21.31 -5.22 31.68
C THR A 589 -22.73 -5.76 31.48
N LYS A 590 -22.90 -6.81 30.67
CA LYS A 590 -24.20 -7.45 30.46
C LYS A 590 -24.80 -8.05 31.74
N ASP A 591 -23.96 -8.56 32.63
CA ASP A 591 -24.35 -9.25 33.87
C ASP A 591 -24.63 -8.28 35.03
N VAL A 592 -24.32 -6.99 34.85
CA VAL A 592 -24.59 -5.95 35.84
C VAL A 592 -26.12 -5.73 35.95
N PRO A 593 -26.69 -5.77 37.17
CA PRO A 593 -28.10 -5.44 37.39
C PRO A 593 -28.40 -3.96 37.09
N GLU A 594 -29.64 -3.63 36.70
CA GLU A 594 -30.06 -2.25 36.45
C GLU A 594 -29.84 -1.34 37.67
N GLU A 595 -30.15 -1.87 38.85
CA GLU A 595 -29.87 -1.23 40.14
C GLU A 595 -28.83 -2.01 40.92
N ILE A 596 -27.69 -1.39 41.18
CA ILE A 596 -26.58 -2.00 41.91
C ILE A 596 -26.47 -1.41 43.31
N SER A 597 -26.40 -2.28 44.32
CA SER A 597 -26.20 -1.89 45.71
C SER A 597 -25.26 -2.85 46.42
N CYS A 598 -24.54 -2.34 47.41
CA CYS A 598 -23.63 -3.13 48.21
C CYS A 598 -24.42 -4.08 49.15
N PRO A 599 -24.17 -5.40 49.14
CA PRO A 599 -24.89 -6.35 49.99
C PRO A 599 -24.64 -6.15 51.49
N TYR A 600 -23.49 -5.55 51.87
CA TYR A 600 -23.15 -5.34 53.29
C TYR A 600 -23.68 -4.04 53.88
N CYS A 601 -23.72 -2.95 53.11
CA CYS A 601 -24.10 -1.62 53.64
C CYS A 601 -25.27 -0.96 52.90
N ARG A 602 -25.86 -1.66 51.92
CA ARG A 602 -26.97 -1.20 51.05
C ARG A 602 -26.71 0.10 50.28
N SER A 603 -25.47 0.60 50.29
CA SER A 603 -25.08 1.79 49.53
C SER A 603 -25.10 1.52 48.03
N ARG A 604 -25.62 2.47 47.26
CA ARG A 604 -25.57 2.49 45.79
C ARG A 604 -24.29 3.15 45.24
N LEU A 605 -23.42 3.68 46.11
CA LEU A 605 -22.11 4.24 45.73
C LEU A 605 -21.10 3.13 45.42
N ILE A 606 -21.19 2.61 44.21
CA ILE A 606 -20.31 1.56 43.67
C ILE A 606 -19.45 2.17 42.56
N THR A 607 -18.12 2.11 42.69
CA THR A 607 -17.22 2.51 41.61
C THR A 607 -16.93 1.33 40.68
N ALA A 608 -16.74 1.61 39.39
CA ALA A 608 -16.23 0.66 38.40
C ALA A 608 -14.78 1.00 38.04
N THR A 609 -13.90 0.00 38.07
CA THR A 609 -12.51 0.09 37.65
C THR A 609 -12.18 -1.00 36.64
N PHE A 610 -10.97 -0.94 36.08
CA PHE A 610 -10.48 -2.00 35.21
C PHE A 610 -10.41 -3.33 35.99
N TRP A 611 -10.73 -4.45 35.35
CA TRP A 611 -10.88 -5.74 36.01
C TRP A 611 -9.63 -6.20 36.80
N SER A 612 -8.43 -5.77 36.38
CA SER A 612 -7.15 -6.07 37.04
C SER A 612 -6.71 -5.02 38.08
N ASP A 613 -7.55 -4.05 38.44
CA ASP A 613 -7.25 -3.07 39.48
C ASP A 613 -7.52 -3.63 40.87
N ASP A 614 -6.58 -4.43 41.38
CA ASP A 614 -6.66 -5.04 42.72
C ASP A 614 -6.37 -4.03 43.86
N GLU A 615 -5.92 -2.82 43.56
CA GLU A 615 -5.51 -1.85 44.58
C GLU A 615 -6.64 -0.96 45.09
N MET A 616 -7.71 -0.80 44.31
CA MET A 616 -8.75 0.19 44.59
C MET A 616 -9.42 -0.02 45.96
N SER A 617 -9.70 -1.27 46.34
CA SER A 617 -10.28 -1.58 47.65
C SER A 617 -9.32 -1.23 48.79
N ARG A 618 -8.01 -1.37 48.61
CA ARG A 618 -7.00 -0.93 49.59
C ARG A 618 -7.02 0.59 49.74
N VAL A 619 -7.02 1.34 48.63
CA VAL A 619 -7.05 2.81 48.64
C VAL A 619 -8.29 3.34 49.38
N ILE A 620 -9.46 2.77 49.10
CA ILE A 620 -10.72 3.14 49.76
C ILE A 620 -10.66 2.81 51.26
N ARG A 621 -10.16 1.63 51.63
CA ARG A 621 -10.03 1.22 53.04
C ARG A 621 -9.11 2.14 53.83
N THR A 622 -7.95 2.51 53.27
CA THR A 622 -7.02 3.46 53.90
C THR A 622 -7.68 4.81 54.13
N ARG A 623 -8.46 5.30 53.17
CA ARG A 623 -9.21 6.56 53.30
C ARG A 623 -10.28 6.50 54.39
N LEU A 624 -11.06 5.41 54.44
CA LEU A 624 -12.11 5.21 55.45
C LEU A 624 -11.55 5.09 56.88
N ALA A 625 -10.34 4.56 57.03
CA ALA A 625 -9.65 4.48 58.32
C ALA A 625 -8.97 5.80 58.74
N GLY A 626 -9.11 6.89 57.96
CA GLY A 626 -8.47 8.18 58.24
C GLY A 626 -6.98 8.27 57.89
N GLY A 627 -6.45 7.30 57.13
CA GLY A 627 -5.05 7.28 56.69
C GLY A 627 -4.73 8.33 55.61
N LYS A 628 -3.47 8.77 55.55
CA LYS A 628 -2.98 9.67 54.49
C LYS A 628 -2.74 8.90 53.18
N LEU A 629 -3.36 9.35 52.09
CA LEU A 629 -3.13 8.84 50.74
C LEU A 629 -1.98 9.61 50.06
N THR A 630 -1.24 8.95 49.17
CA THR A 630 -0.29 9.65 48.27
C THR A 630 -1.06 10.52 47.26
N PRO A 631 -0.43 11.53 46.62
CA PRO A 631 -1.09 12.35 45.60
C PRO A 631 -1.73 11.52 44.47
N GLU A 632 -1.05 10.46 44.01
CA GLU A 632 -1.55 9.54 42.99
C GLU A 632 -2.76 8.73 43.47
N GLN A 633 -2.69 8.19 44.70
CA GLN A 633 -3.80 7.46 45.33
C GLN A 633 -5.00 8.37 45.56
N ASN A 634 -4.78 9.63 45.95
CA ASN A 634 -5.84 10.60 46.13
C ASN A 634 -6.51 10.92 44.79
N HIS A 635 -5.75 11.12 43.72
CA HIS A 635 -6.31 11.32 42.38
C HIS A 635 -7.08 10.09 41.87
N LYS A 636 -6.61 8.87 42.18
CA LYS A 636 -7.33 7.61 41.89
C LYS A 636 -8.64 7.51 42.68
N PHE A 637 -8.64 7.89 43.96
CA PHE A 637 -9.84 7.93 44.80
C PHE A 637 -10.86 8.97 44.33
N GLU A 638 -10.45 10.18 44.00
CA GLU A 638 -11.34 11.23 43.46
C GLU A 638 -12.02 10.80 42.16
N ARG A 639 -11.27 10.14 41.26
CA ARG A 639 -11.84 9.55 40.04
C ARG A 639 -12.85 8.45 40.35
N ALA A 640 -12.53 7.56 41.29
CA ALA A 640 -13.44 6.50 41.73
C ALA A 640 -14.72 7.05 42.38
N TRP A 641 -14.62 8.15 43.13
CA TRP A 641 -15.77 8.83 43.72
C TRP A 641 -16.70 9.41 42.66
N LYS A 642 -16.14 10.09 41.64
CA LYS A 642 -16.92 10.57 40.48
C LYS A 642 -17.64 9.42 39.78
N VAL A 643 -16.95 8.31 39.53
CA VAL A 643 -17.56 7.12 38.92
C VAL A 643 -18.68 6.57 39.79
N ALA A 644 -18.46 6.44 41.10
CA ALA A 644 -19.49 5.97 42.04
C ALA A 644 -20.72 6.87 42.06
N SER A 645 -20.54 8.18 41.93
CA SER A 645 -21.65 9.14 41.79
C SER A 645 -22.44 8.92 40.49
N LEU A 646 -21.76 8.69 39.37
CA LEU A 646 -22.41 8.37 38.09
C LEU A 646 -23.20 7.06 38.16
N VAL A 647 -22.62 6.01 38.74
CA VAL A 647 -23.30 4.72 38.92
C VAL A 647 -24.52 4.84 39.85
N ASN A 648 -24.41 5.65 40.91
CA ASN A 648 -25.55 5.91 41.80
C ASN A 648 -26.72 6.59 41.06
N ASN A 649 -26.43 7.54 40.18
CA ASN A 649 -27.46 8.33 39.48
C ASN A 649 -28.02 7.63 38.23
N PHE A 650 -27.20 6.91 37.47
CA PHE A 650 -27.56 6.35 36.16
C PHE A 650 -27.55 4.81 36.12
N GLY A 651 -27.20 4.13 37.23
CA GLY A 651 -27.23 2.67 37.33
C GLY A 651 -26.32 1.97 36.31
N LYS A 652 -26.82 0.88 35.72
CA LYS A 652 -26.12 0.11 34.69
C LYS A 652 -25.66 0.97 33.49
N LYS A 653 -26.43 1.99 33.10
CA LYS A 653 -26.09 2.88 31.97
C LYS A 653 -24.73 3.57 32.17
N ALA A 654 -24.39 3.95 33.40
CA ALA A 654 -23.07 4.50 33.69
C ALA A 654 -21.94 3.50 33.41
N ILE A 655 -22.15 2.23 33.74
CA ILE A 655 -21.17 1.16 33.50
C ILE A 655 -21.05 0.87 32.01
N VAL A 656 -22.15 0.91 31.25
CA VAL A 656 -22.13 0.80 29.78
C VAL A 656 -21.30 1.92 29.16
N VAL A 657 -21.51 3.18 29.57
CA VAL A 657 -20.73 4.33 29.07
C VAL A 657 -19.25 4.23 29.45
N LEU A 658 -18.94 3.82 30.68
CA LEU A 658 -17.57 3.61 31.17
C LEU A 658 -16.89 2.38 30.57
N SER A 659 -17.64 1.49 29.90
CA SER A 659 -17.07 0.41 29.10
C SER A 659 -16.39 0.92 27.84
N GLY A 660 -16.64 2.19 27.46
CA GLY A 660 -16.00 2.83 26.33
C GLY A 660 -14.49 3.02 26.54
N HIS A 661 -13.69 2.67 25.53
CA HIS A 661 -12.24 2.79 25.59
C HIS A 661 -11.78 4.26 25.62
N GLY A 662 -11.08 4.66 26.69
CA GLY A 662 -10.66 6.05 26.88
C GLY A 662 -11.78 6.96 27.40
N VAL A 663 -12.95 6.41 27.73
CA VAL A 663 -14.05 7.17 28.34
C VAL A 663 -13.84 7.23 29.85
N GLY A 664 -13.24 8.32 30.31
CA GLY A 664 -13.11 8.63 31.75
C GLY A 664 -14.39 9.19 32.37
N ALA A 665 -14.39 9.37 33.70
CA ALA A 665 -15.54 9.84 34.47
C ALA A 665 -16.16 11.15 33.93
N ASP A 666 -15.34 12.14 33.55
CA ASP A 666 -15.85 13.43 33.05
C ASP A 666 -16.49 13.31 31.65
N THR A 667 -15.95 12.45 30.78
CA THR A 667 -16.53 12.16 29.46
C THR A 667 -17.83 11.35 29.61
N ALA A 668 -17.84 10.37 30.51
CA ALA A 668 -19.03 9.60 30.84
C ALA A 668 -20.16 10.49 31.38
N ALA A 669 -19.84 11.41 32.29
CA ALA A 669 -20.80 12.39 32.81
C ALA A 669 -21.43 13.25 31.70
N ARG A 670 -20.63 13.67 30.70
CA ARG A 670 -21.13 14.45 29.55
C ARG A 670 -22.08 13.63 28.68
N ILE A 671 -21.73 12.38 28.38
CA ILE A 671 -22.59 11.48 27.58
C ILE A 671 -23.92 11.23 28.31
N LEU A 672 -23.86 10.91 29.61
CA LEU A 672 -25.04 10.59 30.41
C LEU A 672 -25.96 11.81 30.64
N ARG A 673 -25.41 13.02 30.76
CA ARG A 673 -26.22 14.26 30.87
C ARG A 673 -27.04 14.55 29.61
N ASN A 674 -26.51 14.18 28.44
CA ASN A 674 -27.15 14.40 27.15
C ASN A 674 -27.86 13.12 26.66
N TYR A 675 -28.24 12.23 27.58
CA TYR A 675 -28.92 10.98 27.23
C TYR A 675 -30.31 11.26 26.68
N ILE A 676 -30.60 10.71 25.50
CA ILE A 676 -31.92 10.78 24.84
C ILE A 676 -32.52 9.37 24.78
N ASP A 677 -31.80 8.46 24.13
CA ASP A 677 -32.16 7.05 23.99
C ASP A 677 -30.89 6.16 23.96
N GLU A 678 -31.08 4.84 23.90
CA GLU A 678 -29.96 3.88 23.88
C GLU A 678 -29.11 3.98 22.60
N GLU A 679 -29.72 4.15 21.43
CA GLU A 679 -28.99 4.18 20.15
C GLU A 679 -28.04 5.38 20.10
N GLN A 680 -28.53 6.55 20.51
CA GLN A 680 -27.76 7.78 20.59
C GLN A 680 -26.70 7.73 21.70
N MET A 681 -26.96 7.01 22.80
CA MET A 681 -25.96 6.76 23.84
C MET A 681 -24.79 5.94 23.29
N TYR A 682 -25.06 4.83 22.61
CA TYR A 682 -24.00 4.02 21.98
C TYR A 682 -23.23 4.83 20.93
N LYS A 683 -23.93 5.65 20.13
CA LYS A 683 -23.31 6.52 19.13
C LYS A 683 -22.35 7.52 19.80
N SER A 684 -22.78 8.14 20.89
CA SER A 684 -21.97 9.09 21.67
C SER A 684 -20.75 8.42 22.32
N ILE A 685 -20.88 7.16 22.77
CA ILE A 685 -19.74 6.38 23.27
C ILE A 685 -18.73 6.15 22.15
N TYR A 686 -19.18 5.66 20.99
CA TYR A 686 -18.31 5.42 19.83
C TYR A 686 -17.60 6.69 19.34
N GLU A 687 -18.31 7.81 19.28
CA GLU A 687 -17.71 9.12 18.94
C GLU A 687 -16.63 9.52 19.95
N ALA A 688 -16.87 9.33 21.25
CA ALA A 688 -15.87 9.60 22.28
C ALA A 688 -14.62 8.70 22.15
N GLU A 689 -14.79 7.42 21.86
CA GLU A 689 -13.67 6.50 21.61
C GLU A 689 -12.87 6.91 20.37
N ARG A 690 -13.56 7.29 19.30
CA ARG A 690 -12.94 7.74 18.05
C ARG A 690 -12.12 8.99 18.29
N GLN A 691 -12.66 9.96 19.03
CA GLN A 691 -11.93 11.17 19.44
C GLN A 691 -10.73 10.85 20.34
N TYR A 692 -10.87 9.92 21.27
CA TYR A 692 -9.74 9.47 22.10
C TYR A 692 -8.62 8.88 21.25
N VAL A 693 -8.93 7.96 20.32
CA VAL A 693 -7.93 7.36 19.42
C VAL A 693 -7.23 8.42 18.55
N ILE A 694 -7.98 9.40 18.03
CA ILE A 694 -7.43 10.49 17.22
C ILE A 694 -6.49 11.38 18.05
N THR A 695 -6.88 11.70 19.28
CA THR A 695 -6.16 12.67 20.11
C THR A 695 -5.02 12.04 20.89
N ARG A 696 -5.06 10.74 21.22
CA ARG A 696 -4.09 10.05 22.10
C ARG A 696 -2.63 10.23 21.68
N GLY A 697 -2.33 10.28 20.38
CA GLY A 697 -0.96 10.52 19.89
C GLY A 697 -0.37 11.88 20.27
N PHE A 698 -1.21 12.84 20.71
CA PHE A 698 -0.81 14.17 21.16
C PHE A 698 -0.66 14.29 22.68
N TRP A 699 -1.01 13.26 23.46
CA TRP A 699 -0.86 13.25 24.92
C TRP A 699 0.50 12.63 25.24
N ALA A 700 1.35 13.38 25.95
CA ALA A 700 2.53 12.81 26.57
C ALA A 700 2.06 12.00 27.79
N ASP A 701 2.07 10.68 27.69
CA ASP A 701 2.05 9.80 28.87
C ASP A 701 3.44 9.82 29.53
#